data_AF-A0A1V1TTZ3-F1
#
_entry.id   AF-A0A1V1TTZ3-F1
#
_cell.length_a   1.000
_cell.length_b   1.000
_cell.length_c   1.000
_cell.angle_alpha   90.00
_cell.angle_beta   90.00
_cell.angle_gamma   90.00
#
_symmetry.space_group_name_H-M   'P 1'
#
loop_
_entity.id
_entity.type
_entity.pdbx_description
1 polymer ?
#
loop_
_entity_poly.entity_id
_entity_poly.type
_entity_poly.pdbx_seq_one_letter_code
_entity_poly.pdbx_strand_id
1 'polypeptide(L)'
;MLTPAKININSFFYPIGITPAVSLTQSIPPNEAADVLLLGCGDVRNILFTRHIDDRKMDITCCDTQKGVIARNILLLSLAIDDEENRNYGRLWDVYYHIYIDQTVLDLIRSQANKLYDLSATMGTWQQSKYGSRLSFCDSATLLTARKVWSFYGTEKSDVAMKRQMASALERANYVRGHFGSNEWIYAAGFRSTIPAEYELLQDMSTLHENYWKYGINDSSADARASANHPNPTFLVGEEKVNIYYNIDPLFGFHLATAYMPTPPDDPEFGKLGKLPRLERIVAVARQEFSQWMVSYRKYLSDTTIRFFIGDPVALAYTLYHKRVTTTNTAHWYRDRYSLQQLVLDALDYTSDTAPLDFDVIDTGNLCDYLGSLTLLTATSPLLRNRSSSVLFTEAVSKYGETYHEMLRNKLCGHVPTLTTLLSLFPVEYWTNTSSISLGDDNILKVSLDAESNNGTKNAQRQQILLRTCWKRPLYMVPSLGSSFESTSIKFDASQLARALYRVYVHMFQNEDYAQIFQSPDLAASGSLSLEWYHRASFAAFLRLVQSKVVVCDWDTAMHDLLTLIENKPNTPANVDRIHEFYTYLHILGVYSIDAFKSWYSSEECLAHSLKRLTPTGENWGDLRDWENIPPVVCVTLKIPREKLKLFTTIDGLKIETPVVYCVIKGSRSETSPTEHMFNACQLAFGDISTEGKRHTQSFRVLVAEDDAGWNGSSPLISAFYLPASLLLQPGETRVSFRIWGMVETAPNLGIGTDMKIYETTLGNADGVYITQHAPHQTRFPVAIYATPTIPPDSVTAGASVTLSAGVDKETGHIITFNGRLDITSNRLKRALNRGCNVSTSAVSPSAIAIRLGQTTPFILSFPVFILAGKRKLVVARRSCWVEAVVQVADGWEWMQYPLYMYPIHHREGKLINWNMPYLNLLKCPVIDTAQDKDLQHLIMCHLANSLSAREFVLEEQDALRLSAGERIRVLFKKSINLMFSHFHGSEIKKNHVLGLRNAGIGVPQMLTLVNNLRINLADRTLLLDCAVVPLFTEEICGFEDFSRRLKYNPYITWVEVDDEELQLWRRTLPAYVERCRTWTHHPDCAYMITGRIPLTIADNEPFLCKCGNGQFSPGFKIDIPDWEAVKKYAVRAAISPSFWAPFFDEVFNPDESKPNFTNARVVSPTRECASCGRIRREDGGQLLNCGRCMKVKYCSRGCQRTDWKLHKADCK
;
A
#
# COMPACT_ATOMS: atom_id res chain seq x y z
N MET A 1 -0.50 18.21 -16.27
CA MET A 1 -0.63 17.14 -15.25
C MET A 1 0.02 15.85 -15.74
N LEU A 2 0.29 14.91 -14.83
CA LEU A 2 0.79 13.54 -15.16
C LEU A 2 -0.27 12.46 -15.03
N THR A 3 -1.50 12.86 -14.75
CA THR A 3 -2.69 12.00 -14.76
C THR A 3 -3.67 12.54 -15.80
N PRO A 4 -4.44 11.68 -16.50
CA PRO A 4 -5.40 12.11 -17.49
C PRO A 4 -6.38 13.18 -16.95
N ALA A 5 -6.66 14.18 -17.77
CA ALA A 5 -7.68 15.19 -17.46
C ALA A 5 -9.07 14.53 -17.54
N LYS A 6 -9.92 14.77 -16.54
CA LYS A 6 -11.25 14.16 -16.45
C LYS A 6 -12.32 15.19 -16.12
N ILE A 7 -13.49 15.08 -16.73
CA ILE A 7 -14.68 15.86 -16.39
C ILE A 7 -15.30 15.29 -15.11
N ASN A 8 -15.05 15.96 -13.98
CA ASN A 8 -15.48 15.49 -12.67
C ASN A 8 -16.64 16.35 -12.15
N ILE A 9 -17.87 15.92 -12.48
CA ILE A 9 -19.10 16.62 -12.08
C ILE A 9 -19.71 15.99 -10.83
N ASN A 10 -19.42 14.71 -10.58
CA ASN A 10 -19.90 13.95 -9.43
C ASN A 10 -18.76 13.48 -8.54
N SER A 11 -17.98 14.41 -8.00
CA SER A 11 -17.03 14.04 -6.95
C SER A 11 -17.79 13.65 -5.68
N PHE A 12 -17.54 12.45 -5.17
CA PHE A 12 -18.00 12.06 -3.84
C PHE A 12 -17.10 12.66 -2.77
N PHE A 13 -17.71 13.24 -1.75
CA PHE A 13 -17.07 13.68 -0.53
C PHE A 13 -16.97 12.49 0.44
N TYR A 14 -15.77 12.21 0.93
CA TYR A 14 -15.47 11.11 1.85
C TYR A 14 -15.22 11.66 3.27
N PRO A 15 -16.26 12.00 4.04
CA PRO A 15 -16.09 12.55 5.39
C PRO A 15 -15.54 11.50 6.37
N ILE A 16 -15.79 10.22 6.12
CA ILE A 16 -15.36 9.13 7.00
C ILE A 16 -14.73 8.07 6.11
N GLY A 17 -13.61 7.51 6.55
CA GLY A 17 -12.98 6.42 5.83
C GLY A 17 -13.76 5.10 6.01
N ILE A 18 -13.52 4.16 5.10
CA ILE A 18 -14.33 2.94 4.94
C ILE A 18 -13.55 1.64 5.21
N THR A 19 -12.43 1.74 5.94
CA THR A 19 -11.57 0.61 6.32
C THR A 19 -11.11 0.72 7.77
N PRO A 20 -10.84 -0.38 8.49
CA PRO A 20 -10.34 -0.30 9.86
C PRO A 20 -9.03 0.48 9.94
N ALA A 21 -8.80 1.16 11.07
CA ALA A 21 -7.57 1.89 11.28
C ALA A 21 -6.33 0.99 11.22
N VAL A 22 -5.23 1.51 10.68
CA VAL A 22 -3.95 0.78 10.57
C VAL A 22 -2.84 1.51 11.32
N SER A 23 -1.82 0.77 11.74
CA SER A 23 -0.62 1.33 12.37
C SER A 23 0.34 1.88 11.32
N LEU A 24 0.52 3.20 11.31
CA LEU A 24 1.45 3.87 10.38
C LEU A 24 2.91 3.57 10.72
N THR A 25 3.22 3.12 11.94
CA THR A 25 4.59 2.89 12.42
C THR A 25 4.96 1.39 12.51
N GLN A 26 4.09 0.51 11.99
CA GLN A 26 4.21 -0.95 12.16
C GLN A 26 5.53 -1.56 11.67
N SER A 27 6.19 -0.96 10.69
CA SER A 27 7.46 -1.43 10.13
C SER A 27 8.70 -0.78 10.76
N ILE A 28 8.51 0.21 11.62
CA ILE A 28 9.59 1.02 12.19
C ILE A 28 9.95 0.47 13.59
N PRO A 29 11.23 0.13 13.84
CA PRO A 29 11.68 -0.36 15.14
C PRO A 29 11.25 0.53 16.31
N PRO A 30 11.05 -0.05 17.52
CA PRO A 30 10.67 0.72 18.70
C PRO A 30 11.76 1.75 19.06
N ASN A 31 11.33 2.89 19.59
CA ASN A 31 12.16 4.04 20.01
C ASN A 31 12.79 4.88 18.88
N GLU A 32 12.42 4.66 17.62
CA GLU A 32 12.81 5.55 16.52
C GLU A 32 11.72 6.57 16.25
N ALA A 33 12.10 7.83 16.01
CA ALA A 33 11.17 8.81 15.45
C ALA A 33 10.74 8.38 14.05
N ALA A 34 9.54 8.79 13.63
CA ALA A 34 8.99 8.45 12.32
C ALA A 34 8.54 9.71 11.57
N ASP A 35 9.11 9.92 10.38
CA ASP A 35 8.59 10.88 9.41
C ASP A 35 7.67 10.14 8.43
N VAL A 36 6.40 10.53 8.41
CA VAL A 36 5.31 9.83 7.71
C VAL A 36 4.70 10.74 6.65
N LEU A 37 4.56 10.26 5.42
CA LEU A 37 3.80 10.91 4.35
C LEU A 37 2.52 10.13 4.05
N LEU A 38 1.37 10.78 4.21
CA LEU A 38 0.06 10.24 3.87
C LEU A 38 -0.46 10.92 2.60
N LEU A 39 -0.48 10.20 1.48
CA LEU A 39 -1.06 10.66 0.22
C LEU A 39 -2.48 10.08 0.09
N GLY A 40 -3.50 10.94 0.17
CA GLY A 40 -4.88 10.51 0.37
C GLY A 40 -5.12 10.16 1.85
N CYS A 41 -4.81 11.10 2.75
CA CYS A 41 -4.81 10.83 4.20
C CYS A 41 -6.17 10.43 4.74
N GLY A 42 -7.27 10.85 4.10
CA GLY A 42 -8.62 10.59 4.61
C GLY A 42 -8.83 11.18 6.00
N ASP A 43 -9.64 10.50 6.80
CA ASP A 43 -9.92 10.90 8.18
C ASP A 43 -8.73 10.66 9.14
N VAL A 44 -8.84 11.15 10.38
CA VAL A 44 -7.76 11.07 11.37
C VAL A 44 -7.56 9.68 12.01
N ARG A 45 -8.34 8.65 11.66
CA ARG A 45 -8.36 7.38 12.42
C ARG A 45 -6.99 6.70 12.48
N ASN A 46 -6.24 6.69 11.37
CA ASN A 46 -4.93 6.04 11.29
C ASN A 46 -3.91 6.78 12.17
N ILE A 47 -4.01 8.12 12.21
CA ILE A 47 -3.16 8.96 13.05
C ILE A 47 -3.48 8.73 14.53
N LEU A 48 -4.76 8.80 14.90
CA LEU A 48 -5.21 8.64 16.28
C LEU A 48 -4.93 7.23 16.81
N PHE A 49 -5.21 6.20 16.02
CA PHE A 49 -4.92 4.81 16.37
C PHE A 49 -3.41 4.56 16.51
N THR A 50 -2.60 5.01 15.55
CA THR A 50 -1.13 4.90 15.65
C THR A 50 -0.61 5.56 16.93
N ARG A 51 -1.11 6.75 17.25
CA ARG A 51 -0.75 7.48 18.45
C ARG A 51 -1.20 6.79 19.75
N HIS A 52 -2.27 5.99 19.71
CA HIS A 52 -2.73 5.18 20.84
C HIS A 52 -1.81 4.01 21.16
N ILE A 53 -1.29 3.36 20.12
CA ILE A 53 -0.46 2.15 20.24
C ILE A 53 1.03 2.46 20.33
N ASP A 54 1.44 3.68 19.97
CA ASP A 54 2.84 4.07 19.85
C ASP A 54 3.15 5.38 20.59
N ASP A 55 4.25 5.40 21.35
CA ASP A 55 4.71 6.54 22.15
C ASP A 55 5.82 7.39 21.49
N ARG A 56 6.36 6.99 20.32
CA ARG A 56 7.46 7.69 19.64
C ARG A 56 7.13 9.11 19.16
N LYS A 57 8.18 9.87 18.81
CA LYS A 57 8.06 11.15 18.10
C LYS A 57 7.65 10.94 16.64
N MET A 58 6.69 11.72 16.14
CA MET A 58 6.17 11.62 14.78
C MET A 58 6.00 13.01 14.12
N ASP A 59 6.44 13.12 12.86
CA ASP A 59 6.11 14.22 11.96
C ASP A 59 5.33 13.64 10.77
N ILE A 60 4.05 14.01 10.64
CA ILE A 60 3.11 13.43 9.69
C ILE A 60 2.71 14.50 8.68
N THR A 61 3.07 14.32 7.41
CA THR A 61 2.62 15.16 6.31
C THR A 61 1.40 14.54 5.63
N CYS A 62 0.26 15.21 5.72
CA CYS A 62 -1.03 14.78 5.18
C CYS A 62 -1.37 15.55 3.89
N CYS A 63 -1.62 14.81 2.82
CA CYS A 63 -2.10 15.33 1.54
C CYS A 63 -3.47 14.74 1.25
N ASP A 64 -4.45 15.59 0.92
CA ASP A 64 -5.74 15.17 0.37
C ASP A 64 -6.21 16.16 -0.70
N THR A 65 -6.94 15.67 -1.72
CA THR A 65 -7.52 16.56 -2.73
C THR A 65 -8.79 17.24 -2.22
N GLN A 66 -9.45 16.68 -1.20
CA GLN A 66 -10.71 17.15 -0.67
C GLN A 66 -10.50 18.15 0.48
N LYS A 67 -10.77 19.43 0.22
CA LYS A 67 -10.70 20.50 1.24
C LYS A 67 -11.50 20.21 2.52
N GLY A 68 -12.65 19.53 2.39
CA GLY A 68 -13.49 19.15 3.52
C GLY A 68 -12.81 18.16 4.47
N VAL A 69 -12.01 17.22 3.95
CA VAL A 69 -11.29 16.24 4.77
C VAL A 69 -10.29 16.95 5.68
N ILE A 70 -9.43 17.78 5.09
CA ILE A 70 -8.39 18.51 5.83
C ILE A 70 -8.99 19.47 6.85
N ALA A 71 -10.01 20.25 6.47
CA ALA A 71 -10.66 21.20 7.38
C ALA A 71 -11.32 20.49 8.59
N ARG A 72 -11.93 19.32 8.37
CA ARG A 72 -12.54 18.50 9.45
C ARG A 72 -11.50 17.86 10.35
N ASN A 73 -10.42 17.33 9.78
CA ASN A 73 -9.33 16.75 10.56
C ASN A 73 -8.76 17.79 11.54
N ILE A 74 -8.46 18.99 11.06
CA ILE A 74 -7.96 20.08 11.90
C ILE A 74 -9.01 20.53 12.93
N LEU A 75 -10.29 20.60 12.55
CA LEU A 75 -11.38 20.93 13.49
C LEU A 75 -11.39 19.94 14.67
N LEU A 76 -11.42 18.63 14.39
CA LEU A 76 -11.42 17.61 15.44
C LEU A 76 -10.14 17.64 16.29
N LEU A 77 -8.97 17.73 15.67
CA LEU A 77 -7.69 17.74 16.39
C LEU A 77 -7.53 19.00 17.25
N SER A 78 -8.04 20.15 16.81
CA SER A 78 -8.03 21.39 17.60
C SER A 78 -9.00 21.33 18.78
N LEU A 79 -10.18 20.72 18.63
CA LEU A 79 -11.09 20.42 19.75
C LEU A 79 -10.43 19.47 20.76
N ALA A 80 -9.70 18.45 20.28
CA ALA A 80 -8.96 17.53 21.14
C ALA A 80 -7.87 18.26 21.95
N ILE A 81 -7.19 19.24 21.35
CA ILE A 81 -6.20 20.07 22.04
C ILE A 81 -6.85 20.93 23.14
N ASP A 82 -8.09 21.38 22.93
CA ASP A 82 -8.82 22.22 23.89
C ASP A 82 -9.59 21.45 24.97
N ASP A 83 -9.89 20.16 24.77
CA ASP A 83 -10.57 19.32 25.77
C ASP A 83 -9.65 18.92 26.93
N GLU A 84 -9.13 19.89 27.69
CA GLU A 84 -8.03 19.70 28.65
C GLU A 84 -8.31 18.60 29.70
N GLU A 85 -9.57 18.39 30.05
CA GLU A 85 -10.02 17.44 31.08
C GLU A 85 -10.47 16.07 30.55
N ASN A 86 -10.40 15.79 29.23
CA ASN A 86 -10.92 14.57 28.59
C ASN A 86 -12.43 14.32 28.86
N ARG A 87 -13.23 15.38 28.95
CA ARG A 87 -14.66 15.25 29.34
C ARG A 87 -15.60 15.32 28.14
N ASN A 88 -15.11 15.69 26.95
CA ASN A 88 -15.97 15.97 25.81
C ASN A 88 -15.93 14.91 24.71
N TYR A 89 -15.29 13.75 24.91
CA TYR A 89 -15.13 12.73 23.86
C TYR A 89 -16.45 12.29 23.19
N GLY A 90 -17.55 12.21 23.94
CA GLY A 90 -18.88 11.91 23.36
C GLY A 90 -19.32 12.98 22.34
N ARG A 91 -19.16 14.26 22.69
CA ARG A 91 -19.43 15.37 21.76
C ARG A 91 -18.47 15.36 20.58
N LEU A 92 -17.19 15.03 20.79
CA LEU A 92 -16.21 14.95 19.71
C LEU A 92 -16.52 13.82 18.71
N TRP A 93 -17.06 12.70 19.20
CA TRP A 93 -17.61 11.64 18.36
C TRP A 93 -18.76 12.19 17.50
N ASP A 94 -19.72 12.87 18.12
CA ASP A 94 -20.89 13.43 17.41
C ASP A 94 -20.48 14.46 16.36
N VAL A 95 -19.54 15.36 16.69
CA VAL A 95 -18.96 16.34 15.75
C VAL A 95 -18.46 15.66 14.48
N TYR A 96 -17.81 14.49 14.63
CA TYR A 96 -17.04 13.88 13.56
C TYR A 96 -17.78 12.78 12.79
N TYR A 97 -18.70 12.07 13.44
CA TYR A 97 -19.30 10.85 12.89
C TYR A 97 -20.82 10.93 12.68
N HIS A 98 -21.53 11.86 13.32
CA HIS A 98 -22.99 11.96 13.19
C HIS A 98 -23.40 12.97 12.09
N ILE A 99 -24.32 12.55 11.21
CA ILE A 99 -24.89 13.39 10.14
C ILE A 99 -25.85 14.44 10.73
N TYR A 100 -26.60 14.05 11.76
CA TYR A 100 -27.45 14.95 12.53
C TYR A 100 -26.96 15.03 13.98
N ILE A 101 -27.00 16.22 14.54
CA ILE A 101 -26.42 16.56 15.85
C ILE A 101 -27.41 17.40 16.66
N ASP A 102 -27.19 17.45 17.98
CA ASP A 102 -27.93 18.35 18.85
C ASP A 102 -27.41 19.80 18.78
N GLN A 103 -28.17 20.73 19.39
CA GLN A 103 -27.82 22.15 19.40
C GLN A 103 -26.47 22.43 20.11
N THR A 104 -26.14 21.67 21.16
CA THR A 104 -24.89 21.85 21.93
C THR A 104 -23.68 21.52 21.08
N VAL A 105 -23.74 20.42 20.30
CA VAL A 105 -22.69 19.99 19.38
C VAL A 105 -22.57 20.96 18.21
N LEU A 106 -23.69 21.48 17.69
CA LEU A 106 -23.68 22.50 16.63
C LEU A 106 -22.99 23.79 17.09
N ASP A 107 -23.30 24.26 18.30
CA ASP A 107 -22.68 25.44 18.89
C ASP A 107 -21.18 25.23 19.14
N LEU A 108 -20.77 24.02 19.54
CA LEU A 108 -19.37 23.64 19.67
C LEU A 108 -18.62 23.73 18.32
N ILE A 109 -19.22 23.21 17.24
CA ILE A 109 -18.64 23.29 15.89
C ILE A 109 -18.50 24.74 15.46
N ARG A 110 -19.56 25.55 15.61
CA ARG A 110 -19.55 26.97 15.21
C ARG A 110 -18.51 27.77 15.98
N SER A 111 -18.47 27.60 17.30
CA SER A 111 -17.50 28.27 18.17
C SER A 111 -16.07 27.94 17.75
N GLN A 112 -15.76 26.66 17.58
CA GLN A 112 -14.42 26.25 17.19
C GLN A 112 -14.08 26.68 15.76
N ALA A 113 -15.01 26.57 14.82
CA ALA A 113 -14.79 26.99 13.44
C ALA A 113 -14.52 28.50 13.33
N ASN A 114 -15.25 29.33 14.09
CA ASN A 114 -15.00 30.77 14.17
C ASN A 114 -13.61 31.07 14.77
N LYS A 115 -13.22 30.36 15.83
CA LYS A 115 -11.86 30.47 16.40
C LYS A 115 -10.77 30.10 15.39
N LEU A 116 -10.92 28.99 14.67
CA LEU A 116 -9.98 28.59 13.62
C LEU A 116 -9.97 29.57 12.44
N TYR A 117 -11.13 30.09 12.07
CA TYR A 117 -11.26 31.17 11.11
C TYR A 117 -10.47 32.40 11.58
N ASP A 118 -10.61 32.88 12.81
CA ASP A 118 -9.86 34.07 13.24
C ASP A 118 -8.33 33.85 13.25
N LEU A 119 -7.88 32.69 13.73
CA LEU A 119 -6.45 32.36 13.84
C LEU A 119 -5.77 32.08 12.49
N SER A 120 -6.53 31.76 11.44
CA SER A 120 -6.01 31.41 10.11
C SER A 120 -5.86 32.59 9.16
N ALA A 121 -5.78 33.82 9.67
CA ALA A 121 -5.75 35.04 8.83
C ALA A 121 -4.49 35.10 7.95
N THR A 122 -3.36 34.68 8.51
CA THR A 122 -2.09 34.54 7.82
C THR A 122 -1.34 33.33 8.36
N MET A 123 -0.33 32.85 7.64
CA MET A 123 0.54 31.78 8.11
C MET A 123 1.21 32.14 9.45
N GLY A 124 1.66 33.39 9.60
CA GLY A 124 2.29 33.87 10.83
C GLY A 124 1.34 33.91 12.03
N THR A 125 0.10 34.39 11.84
CA THR A 125 -0.93 34.37 12.89
C THR A 125 -1.25 32.95 13.34
N TRP A 126 -1.35 32.02 12.37
CA TRP A 126 -1.61 30.61 12.67
C TRP A 126 -0.47 29.99 13.46
N GLN A 127 0.79 30.21 13.07
CA GLN A 127 1.98 29.68 13.75
C GLN A 127 2.10 30.14 15.21
N GLN A 128 1.73 31.39 15.49
CA GLN A 128 1.76 31.95 16.85
C GLN A 128 0.59 31.47 17.73
N SER A 129 -0.41 30.80 17.15
CA SER A 129 -1.57 30.29 17.88
C SER A 129 -1.24 29.06 18.72
N LYS A 130 -2.16 28.69 19.62
CA LYS A 130 -2.11 27.44 20.41
C LYS A 130 -1.98 26.19 19.52
N TYR A 131 -2.48 26.23 18.29
CA TYR A 131 -2.51 25.07 17.38
C TYR A 131 -1.30 25.00 16.44
N GLY A 132 -0.75 26.15 16.04
CA GLY A 132 0.24 26.25 14.95
C GLY A 132 1.54 25.47 15.17
N SER A 133 1.89 25.20 16.43
CA SER A 133 3.06 24.37 16.78
C SER A 133 2.87 22.87 16.52
N ARG A 134 1.62 22.41 16.32
CA ARG A 134 1.24 20.99 16.18
C ARG A 134 0.55 20.69 14.87
N LEU A 135 -0.33 21.60 14.44
CA LEU A 135 -1.10 21.51 13.22
C LEU A 135 -0.54 22.60 12.29
N SER A 136 0.30 22.22 11.34
CA SER A 136 0.96 23.15 10.41
C SER A 136 0.40 22.99 9.00
N PHE A 137 0.64 23.99 8.15
CA PHE A 137 0.25 23.97 6.74
C PHE A 137 1.50 23.90 5.87
N CYS A 138 1.43 23.15 4.78
CA CYS A 138 2.55 23.08 3.84
C CYS A 138 2.68 24.33 2.98
N ASP A 139 1.56 25.00 2.71
CA ASP A 139 1.53 26.26 1.97
C ASP A 139 0.38 27.19 2.41
N SER A 140 0.48 28.46 2.03
CA SER A 140 -0.53 29.49 2.32
C SER A 140 -1.86 29.23 1.60
N ALA A 141 -1.84 28.60 0.43
CA ALA A 141 -3.04 28.29 -0.35
C ALA A 141 -3.94 27.26 0.36
N THR A 142 -3.34 26.28 1.03
CA THR A 142 -4.02 25.27 1.84
C THR A 142 -4.67 25.93 3.05
N LEU A 143 -3.95 26.80 3.77
CA LEU A 143 -4.50 27.57 4.89
C LEU A 143 -5.73 28.38 4.46
N LEU A 144 -5.63 29.10 3.34
CA LEU A 144 -6.73 29.90 2.80
C LEU A 144 -7.94 29.02 2.41
N THR A 145 -7.69 27.85 1.82
CA THR A 145 -8.74 26.92 1.42
C THR A 145 -9.46 26.35 2.65
N ALA A 146 -8.73 25.92 3.68
CA ALA A 146 -9.30 25.44 4.94
C ALA A 146 -10.09 26.55 5.66
N ARG A 147 -9.55 27.78 5.68
CA ARG A 147 -10.22 28.98 6.22
C ARG A 147 -11.60 29.20 5.58
N LYS A 148 -11.72 29.08 4.26
CA LYS A 148 -13.02 29.20 3.55
C LYS A 148 -14.04 28.17 4.06
N VAL A 149 -13.61 26.94 4.33
CA VAL A 149 -14.48 25.88 4.87
C VAL A 149 -14.90 26.18 6.31
N TRP A 150 -13.98 26.62 7.18
CA TRP A 150 -14.34 27.00 8.55
C TRP A 150 -15.25 28.21 8.64
N SER A 151 -15.09 29.19 7.74
CA SER A 151 -16.03 30.29 7.60
C SER A 151 -17.46 29.78 7.35
N PHE A 152 -17.61 28.76 6.49
CA PHE A 152 -18.89 28.11 6.28
C PHE A 152 -19.40 27.37 7.53
N TYR A 153 -18.55 26.60 8.22
CA TYR A 153 -18.95 25.89 9.45
C TYR A 153 -19.37 26.85 10.58
N GLY A 154 -18.78 28.05 10.64
CA GLY A 154 -19.13 29.08 11.60
C GLY A 154 -20.44 29.84 11.31
N THR A 155 -21.03 29.68 10.12
CA THR A 155 -22.21 30.48 9.71
C THR A 155 -23.51 30.07 10.40
N GLU A 156 -24.27 31.06 10.86
CA GLU A 156 -25.67 30.93 11.29
C GLU A 156 -26.61 31.01 10.08
N LYS A 157 -26.55 30.01 9.18
CA LYS A 157 -27.57 29.88 8.13
C LYS A 157 -28.91 29.45 8.74
N SER A 158 -30.00 29.75 8.03
CA SER A 158 -31.31 29.24 8.42
C SER A 158 -31.31 27.71 8.43
N ASP A 159 -31.81 27.13 9.51
CA ASP A 159 -31.88 25.69 9.73
C ASP A 159 -32.60 24.97 8.56
N VAL A 160 -33.61 25.63 7.97
CA VAL A 160 -34.34 25.15 6.78
C VAL A 160 -33.43 24.97 5.55
N ALA A 161 -32.52 25.92 5.29
CA ALA A 161 -31.64 25.86 4.12
C ALA A 161 -30.60 24.74 4.28
N MET A 162 -29.99 24.61 5.48
CA MET A 162 -29.04 23.53 5.77
C MET A 162 -29.72 22.16 5.70
N LYS A 163 -30.94 22.01 6.23
CA LYS A 163 -31.71 20.76 6.14
C LYS A 163 -32.00 20.36 4.71
N ARG A 164 -32.41 21.32 3.86
CA ARG A 164 -32.62 21.07 2.43
C ARG A 164 -31.32 20.62 1.74
N GLN A 165 -30.21 21.28 2.02
CA GLN A 165 -28.91 20.95 1.43
C GLN A 165 -28.45 19.54 1.83
N MET A 166 -28.57 19.19 3.11
CA MET A 166 -28.24 17.86 3.63
C MET A 166 -29.14 16.77 3.05
N ALA A 167 -30.46 16.98 3.05
CA ALA A 167 -31.42 16.05 2.48
C ALA A 167 -31.11 15.77 1.00
N SER A 168 -30.82 16.81 0.23
CA SER A 168 -30.44 16.69 -1.18
C SER A 168 -29.13 15.90 -1.37
N ALA A 169 -28.15 16.07 -0.49
CA ALA A 169 -26.90 15.29 -0.52
C ALA A 169 -27.15 13.80 -0.24
N LEU A 170 -28.00 13.49 0.75
CA LEU A 170 -28.36 12.12 1.12
C LEU A 170 -29.24 11.44 0.07
N GLU A 171 -30.16 12.17 -0.56
CA GLU A 171 -30.98 11.65 -1.67
C GLU A 171 -30.10 11.21 -2.85
N ARG A 172 -29.11 12.02 -3.23
CA ARG A 172 -28.14 11.65 -4.29
C ARG A 172 -27.30 10.42 -3.89
N ALA A 173 -26.83 10.37 -2.64
CA ALA A 173 -26.10 9.21 -2.14
C ALA A 173 -26.97 7.94 -2.18
N ASN A 174 -28.22 8.01 -1.73
CA ASN A 174 -29.18 6.92 -1.74
C ASN A 174 -29.56 6.47 -3.17
N TYR A 175 -29.64 7.41 -4.12
CA TYR A 175 -29.87 7.07 -5.53
C TYR A 175 -28.74 6.17 -6.06
N VAL A 176 -27.49 6.57 -5.84
CA VAL A 176 -26.31 5.79 -6.25
C VAL A 176 -26.29 4.44 -5.54
N ARG A 177 -26.58 4.44 -4.24
CA ARG A 177 -26.68 3.24 -3.41
C ARG A 177 -27.66 2.21 -3.98
N GLY A 178 -28.83 2.66 -4.44
CA GLY A 178 -29.84 1.82 -5.07
C GLY A 178 -29.48 1.30 -6.47
N HIS A 179 -28.65 2.02 -7.23
CA HIS A 179 -28.23 1.63 -8.59
C HIS A 179 -27.08 0.63 -8.61
N PHE A 180 -26.15 0.71 -7.64
CA PHE A 180 -24.96 -0.13 -7.61
C PHE A 180 -25.05 -1.37 -6.69
N GLY A 181 -26.23 -1.70 -6.15
CA GLY A 181 -26.42 -2.91 -5.32
C GLY A 181 -25.60 -2.90 -4.02
N SER A 182 -25.67 -1.80 -3.27
CA SER A 182 -24.75 -1.46 -2.17
C SER A 182 -24.56 -2.47 -1.04
N ASN A 183 -25.46 -3.43 -0.84
CA ASN A 183 -25.41 -4.33 0.32
C ASN A 183 -24.08 -5.11 0.34
N GLU A 184 -23.55 -5.52 -0.81
CA GLU A 184 -22.27 -6.23 -0.94
C GLU A 184 -21.06 -5.42 -0.42
N TRP A 185 -21.00 -4.12 -0.71
CA TRP A 185 -19.91 -3.24 -0.25
C TRP A 185 -19.96 -2.96 1.25
N ILE A 186 -21.18 -2.91 1.81
CA ILE A 186 -21.42 -2.76 3.25
C ILE A 186 -20.90 -4.02 3.96
N TYR A 187 -21.19 -5.21 3.43
CA TYR A 187 -20.69 -6.46 4.01
C TYR A 187 -19.17 -6.52 3.99
N ALA A 188 -18.50 -6.17 2.89
CA ALA A 188 -17.03 -6.22 2.82
C ALA A 188 -16.32 -5.26 3.79
N ALA A 189 -16.80 -4.00 3.90
CA ALA A 189 -16.19 -3.01 4.79
C ALA A 189 -16.48 -3.29 6.27
N GLY A 190 -17.73 -3.64 6.60
CA GLY A 190 -18.15 -4.02 7.95
C GLY A 190 -17.44 -5.28 8.44
N PHE A 191 -17.36 -6.31 7.59
CA PHE A 191 -16.69 -7.58 7.90
C PHE A 191 -15.23 -7.39 8.30
N ARG A 192 -14.47 -6.59 7.54
CA ARG A 192 -13.05 -6.33 7.87
C ARG A 192 -12.86 -5.70 9.25
N SER A 193 -13.88 -5.01 9.77
CA SER A 193 -13.86 -4.38 11.10
C SER A 193 -14.10 -5.41 12.21
N THR A 194 -14.75 -6.53 11.92
CA THR A 194 -15.05 -7.56 12.92
C THR A 194 -13.99 -8.65 13.01
N ILE A 195 -13.10 -8.80 12.01
CA ILE A 195 -12.02 -9.80 12.00
C ILE A 195 -11.16 -9.70 13.28
N PRO A 196 -10.89 -10.82 14.00
CA PRO A 196 -11.18 -12.22 13.63
C PRO A 196 -12.51 -12.79 14.16
N ALA A 197 -13.46 -11.95 14.58
CA ALA A 197 -14.80 -12.40 15.00
C ALA A 197 -15.74 -12.64 13.79
N GLU A 198 -16.40 -13.81 13.80
CA GLU A 198 -17.09 -14.53 12.69
C GLU A 198 -18.16 -13.81 11.83
N TYR A 199 -18.65 -14.54 10.82
CA TYR A 199 -19.66 -14.16 9.82
C TYR A 199 -21.06 -13.83 10.36
N GLU A 200 -21.53 -14.49 11.42
CA GLU A 200 -22.89 -14.34 12.00
C GLU A 200 -23.16 -12.92 12.54
N LEU A 201 -22.14 -12.08 12.51
CA LEU A 201 -22.09 -10.70 12.97
C LEU A 201 -22.37 -9.69 11.83
N LEU A 202 -22.39 -10.14 10.57
CA LEU A 202 -22.68 -9.29 9.41
C LEU A 202 -24.11 -8.73 9.41
N GLN A 203 -25.07 -9.49 9.91
CA GLN A 203 -26.46 -9.02 10.04
C GLN A 203 -26.57 -7.85 11.01
N ASP A 204 -25.77 -7.84 12.08
CA ASP A 204 -25.72 -6.72 13.01
C ASP A 204 -25.15 -5.47 12.33
N MET A 205 -24.06 -5.62 11.57
CA MET A 205 -23.44 -4.52 10.85
C MET A 205 -24.38 -3.95 9.78
N SER A 206 -25.09 -4.81 9.05
CA SER A 206 -26.14 -4.37 8.10
C SER A 206 -27.23 -3.58 8.81
N THR A 207 -27.72 -4.08 9.95
CA THR A 207 -28.76 -3.42 10.74
C THR A 207 -28.29 -2.07 11.29
N LEU A 208 -27.06 -2.00 11.81
CA LEU A 208 -26.46 -0.76 12.31
C LEU A 208 -26.26 0.25 11.18
N HIS A 209 -25.81 -0.20 10.02
CA HIS A 209 -25.64 0.63 8.84
C HIS A 209 -26.97 1.21 8.34
N GLU A 210 -28.02 0.38 8.24
CA GLU A 210 -29.37 0.82 7.89
C GLU A 210 -29.90 1.85 8.88
N ASN A 211 -29.70 1.61 10.18
CA ASN A 211 -30.08 2.55 11.23
C ASN A 211 -29.32 3.88 11.09
N TYR A 212 -28.01 3.84 10.85
CA TYR A 212 -27.21 5.05 10.65
C TYR A 212 -27.69 5.87 9.46
N TRP A 213 -27.98 5.24 8.31
CA TRP A 213 -28.52 5.98 7.15
C TRP A 213 -29.95 6.47 7.34
N LYS A 214 -30.74 5.80 8.18
CA LYS A 214 -32.12 6.21 8.48
C LYS A 214 -32.17 7.39 9.46
N TYR A 215 -31.34 7.38 10.50
CA TYR A 215 -31.39 8.35 11.61
C TYR A 215 -30.24 9.36 11.59
N GLY A 216 -29.17 9.10 10.86
CA GLY A 216 -27.94 9.89 10.79
C GLY A 216 -27.03 9.79 12.02
N ILE A 217 -27.36 8.91 12.97
CA ILE A 217 -26.61 8.68 14.23
C ILE A 217 -26.58 7.18 14.55
N ASN A 218 -25.61 6.74 15.36
CA ASN A 218 -25.49 5.33 15.77
C ASN A 218 -26.27 5.02 17.07
N ASP A 219 -26.85 6.01 17.75
CA ASP A 219 -27.59 5.82 19.00
C ASP A 219 -28.96 5.15 18.81
N SER A 220 -29.25 4.16 19.66
CA SER A 220 -30.53 3.45 19.69
C SER A 220 -31.63 4.22 20.43
N SER A 221 -31.27 5.13 21.34
CA SER A 221 -32.24 5.80 22.22
C SER A 221 -33.14 6.79 21.46
N ALA A 222 -34.43 6.78 21.80
CA ALA A 222 -35.41 7.68 21.18
C ALA A 222 -35.12 9.15 21.50
N ASP A 223 -34.65 9.45 22.71
CA ASP A 223 -34.33 10.82 23.14
C ASP A 223 -33.11 11.39 22.42
N ALA A 224 -32.05 10.59 22.19
CA ALA A 224 -30.91 11.00 21.38
C ALA A 224 -31.32 11.29 19.93
N ARG A 225 -32.19 10.44 19.36
CA ARG A 225 -32.73 10.65 18.00
C ARG A 225 -33.60 11.89 17.89
N ALA A 226 -34.40 12.18 18.92
CA ALA A 226 -35.26 13.36 18.94
C ALA A 226 -34.46 14.67 19.09
N SER A 227 -33.36 14.63 19.86
CA SER A 227 -32.47 15.78 20.07
C SER A 227 -31.51 16.05 18.92
N ALA A 228 -31.08 15.02 18.19
CA ALA A 228 -30.26 15.14 16.99
C ALA A 228 -31.07 15.59 15.76
N ASN A 229 -31.49 16.85 15.74
CA ASN A 229 -32.37 17.39 14.71
C ASN A 229 -31.73 18.48 13.83
N HIS A 230 -30.45 18.80 14.04
CA HIS A 230 -29.69 19.77 13.25
C HIS A 230 -28.71 19.07 12.32
N PRO A 231 -28.62 19.46 11.03
CA PRO A 231 -27.61 18.93 10.12
C PRO A 231 -26.20 19.29 10.60
N ASN A 232 -25.30 18.32 10.62
CA ASN A 232 -23.90 18.56 10.92
C ASN A 232 -23.21 19.26 9.73
N PRO A 233 -22.76 20.52 9.87
CA PRO A 233 -22.17 21.26 8.76
C PRO A 233 -20.86 20.62 8.27
N THR A 234 -20.20 19.79 9.10
CA THR A 234 -18.95 19.12 8.72
C THR A 234 -19.15 18.03 7.65
N PHE A 235 -20.37 17.56 7.39
CA PHE A 235 -20.65 16.67 6.26
C PHE A 235 -20.86 17.43 4.93
N LEU A 236 -20.70 18.75 4.97
CA LEU A 236 -20.81 19.67 3.83
C LEU A 236 -19.49 20.45 3.67
N VAL A 237 -19.33 21.13 2.53
CA VAL A 237 -18.10 21.90 2.20
C VAL A 237 -18.39 23.32 1.69
N GLY A 238 -19.57 23.87 2.01
CA GLY A 238 -19.99 25.22 1.61
C GLY A 238 -20.40 25.37 0.14
N GLU A 239 -20.27 24.32 -0.67
CA GLU A 239 -20.71 24.25 -2.06
C GLU A 239 -22.19 23.93 -2.18
N GLU A 240 -22.87 24.44 -3.21
CA GLU A 240 -24.31 24.22 -3.42
C GLU A 240 -24.66 22.73 -3.62
N LYS A 241 -23.78 21.98 -4.30
CA LYS A 241 -23.95 20.55 -4.56
C LYS A 241 -22.79 19.77 -3.95
N VAL A 242 -23.10 18.91 -2.97
CA VAL A 242 -22.16 17.96 -2.37
C VAL A 242 -22.73 16.56 -2.50
N ASN A 243 -21.95 15.61 -2.99
CA ASN A 243 -22.33 14.20 -3.03
C ASN A 243 -21.62 13.49 -1.91
N ILE A 244 -22.31 13.13 -0.81
CA ILE A 244 -21.68 12.32 0.24
C ILE A 244 -21.44 10.92 -0.32
N TYR A 245 -20.28 10.34 -0.04
CA TYR A 245 -19.98 8.97 -0.44
C TYR A 245 -21.05 8.02 0.10
N TYR A 246 -21.61 7.18 -0.77
CA TYR A 246 -22.83 6.43 -0.51
C TYR A 246 -22.67 5.23 0.43
N ASN A 247 -21.45 4.93 0.87
CA ASN A 247 -21.13 3.83 1.78
C ASN A 247 -20.37 4.29 3.04
N ILE A 248 -20.69 5.48 3.54
CA ILE A 248 -20.14 5.94 4.83
C ILE A 248 -20.79 5.20 5.99
N ASP A 249 -19.96 4.81 6.96
CA ASP A 249 -20.37 4.28 8.27
C ASP A 249 -19.24 4.52 9.28
N PRO A 250 -19.51 5.18 10.43
CA PRO A 250 -18.51 5.39 11.47
C PRO A 250 -17.82 4.12 11.95
N LEU A 251 -18.55 3.00 12.01
CA LEU A 251 -18.07 1.75 12.60
C LEU A 251 -16.98 1.08 11.76
N PHE A 252 -16.92 1.34 10.45
CA PHE A 252 -15.94 0.74 9.55
C PHE A 252 -14.49 1.17 9.85
N GLY A 253 -14.30 2.26 10.61
CA GLY A 253 -12.98 2.77 10.99
C GLY A 253 -12.35 2.10 12.22
N PHE A 254 -13.08 1.24 12.93
CA PHE A 254 -12.71 0.73 14.26
C PHE A 254 -12.55 -0.80 14.28
N HIS A 255 -11.96 -1.33 15.37
CA HIS A 255 -11.71 -2.76 15.52
C HIS A 255 -12.80 -3.41 16.38
N LEU A 256 -13.85 -3.87 15.73
CA LEU A 256 -15.08 -4.34 16.37
C LEU A 256 -15.00 -5.78 16.87
N ALA A 257 -13.92 -6.52 16.58
CA ALA A 257 -13.73 -7.91 17.03
C ALA A 257 -13.92 -8.07 18.56
N THR A 258 -13.52 -7.08 19.34
CA THR A 258 -13.64 -7.06 20.81
C THR A 258 -15.08 -6.94 21.31
N ALA A 259 -16.03 -6.53 20.48
CA ALA A 259 -17.46 -6.53 20.84
C ALA A 259 -18.02 -7.96 20.94
N TYR A 260 -17.35 -8.91 20.29
CA TYR A 260 -17.83 -10.28 20.11
C TYR A 260 -16.97 -11.31 20.85
N MET A 261 -15.69 -11.01 21.04
CA MET A 261 -14.77 -11.88 21.77
C MET A 261 -14.96 -11.70 23.29
N PRO A 262 -14.94 -12.80 24.07
CA PRO A 262 -15.01 -12.73 25.53
C PRO A 262 -13.79 -12.00 26.09
N THR A 263 -14.02 -11.18 27.12
CA THR A 263 -13.02 -10.35 27.77
C THR A 263 -12.91 -10.70 29.25
N PRO A 264 -11.73 -10.53 29.89
CA PRO A 264 -11.54 -10.92 31.28
C PRO A 264 -12.53 -10.24 32.23
N PRO A 265 -13.13 -10.97 33.19
CA PRO A 265 -14.16 -10.43 34.09
C PRO A 265 -13.64 -9.33 35.03
N ASP A 266 -12.32 -9.30 35.27
CA ASP A 266 -11.66 -8.32 36.12
C ASP A 266 -11.39 -6.98 35.41
N ASP A 267 -11.69 -6.87 34.11
CA ASP A 267 -11.60 -5.61 33.39
C ASP A 267 -12.85 -4.74 33.65
N PRO A 268 -12.74 -3.63 34.42
CA PRO A 268 -13.90 -2.84 34.84
C PRO A 268 -14.58 -2.10 33.68
N GLU A 269 -13.86 -1.85 32.58
CA GLU A 269 -14.43 -1.18 31.41
C GLU A 269 -15.18 -2.18 30.54
N PHE A 270 -14.56 -3.32 30.21
CA PHE A 270 -15.21 -4.35 29.40
C PHE A 270 -16.36 -5.06 30.12
N GLY A 271 -16.30 -5.22 31.44
CA GLY A 271 -17.40 -5.76 32.24
C GLY A 271 -18.69 -4.92 32.17
N LYS A 272 -18.59 -3.63 31.87
CA LYS A 272 -19.77 -2.77 31.61
C LYS A 272 -20.32 -2.99 30.20
N LEU A 273 -19.43 -3.10 29.21
CA LEU A 273 -19.80 -3.34 27.81
C LEU A 273 -20.48 -4.71 27.61
N GLY A 274 -20.01 -5.74 28.32
CA GLY A 274 -20.60 -7.08 28.27
C GLY A 274 -22.06 -7.15 28.72
N LYS A 275 -22.56 -6.15 29.46
CA LYS A 275 -23.96 -6.07 29.91
C LYS A 275 -24.89 -5.41 28.89
N LEU A 276 -24.34 -4.74 27.87
CA LEU A 276 -25.12 -4.07 26.84
C LEU A 276 -25.71 -5.09 25.86
N PRO A 277 -26.90 -4.78 25.28
CA PRO A 277 -27.40 -5.47 24.10
C PRO A 277 -26.36 -5.51 22.98
N ARG A 278 -26.39 -6.57 22.17
CA ARG A 278 -25.37 -6.85 21.15
C ARG A 278 -25.09 -5.68 20.21
N LEU A 279 -26.13 -5.05 19.64
CA LEU A 279 -25.97 -3.89 18.74
C LEU A 279 -25.37 -2.67 19.45
N GLU A 280 -25.81 -2.39 20.68
CA GLU A 280 -25.32 -1.26 21.48
C GLU A 280 -23.87 -1.46 21.92
N ARG A 281 -23.48 -2.71 22.19
CA ARG A 281 -22.12 -3.08 22.54
C ARG A 281 -21.13 -2.76 21.41
N ILE A 282 -21.48 -3.03 20.15
CA ILE A 282 -20.64 -2.74 18.98
C ILE A 282 -20.34 -1.24 18.90
N VAL A 283 -21.38 -0.41 19.00
CA VAL A 283 -21.24 1.05 18.98
C VAL A 283 -20.42 1.55 20.18
N ALA A 284 -20.64 0.97 21.36
CA ALA A 284 -19.93 1.34 22.57
C ALA A 284 -18.43 0.98 22.52
N VAL A 285 -18.05 -0.16 21.90
CA VAL A 285 -16.65 -0.53 21.64
C VAL A 285 -15.96 0.50 20.75
N ALA A 286 -16.58 0.88 19.63
CA ALA A 286 -16.02 1.88 18.73
C ALA A 286 -15.81 3.24 19.43
N ARG A 287 -16.79 3.67 20.24
CA ARG A 287 -16.70 4.90 21.04
C ARG A 287 -15.62 4.83 22.12
N GLN A 288 -15.43 3.66 22.74
CA GLN A 288 -14.36 3.45 23.72
C GLN A 288 -12.98 3.54 23.05
N GLU A 289 -12.79 2.87 21.90
CA GLU A 289 -11.54 2.97 21.12
C GLU A 289 -11.26 4.43 20.78
N PHE A 290 -12.23 5.14 20.20
CA PHE A 290 -12.11 6.56 19.88
C PHE A 290 -11.70 7.40 21.10
N SER A 291 -12.37 7.23 22.23
CA SER A 291 -12.04 7.92 23.49
C SER A 291 -10.59 7.66 23.92
N GLN A 292 -10.17 6.39 23.94
CA GLN A 292 -8.82 6.01 24.32
C GLN A 292 -7.75 6.53 23.35
N TRP A 293 -8.08 6.64 22.06
CA TRP A 293 -7.19 7.24 21.05
C TRP A 293 -7.03 8.74 21.27
N MET A 294 -8.12 9.45 21.55
CA MET A 294 -8.10 10.88 21.85
C MET A 294 -7.28 11.19 23.11
N VAL A 295 -7.45 10.40 24.18
CA VAL A 295 -6.63 10.50 25.40
C VAL A 295 -5.14 10.34 25.08
N SER A 296 -4.80 9.37 24.22
CA SER A 296 -3.41 9.10 23.85
C SER A 296 -2.83 10.19 22.96
N TYR A 297 -3.60 10.71 22.01
CA TYR A 297 -3.20 11.87 21.20
C TYR A 297 -2.88 13.08 22.07
N ARG A 298 -3.75 13.38 23.04
CA ARG A 298 -3.52 14.47 23.99
C ARG A 298 -2.29 14.27 24.86
N LYS A 299 -2.05 13.03 25.31
CA LYS A 299 -0.86 12.67 26.11
C LYS A 299 0.44 12.96 25.37
N TYR A 300 0.47 12.77 24.04
CA TYR A 300 1.67 12.87 23.22
C TYR A 300 1.66 14.06 22.24
N LEU A 301 0.95 15.15 22.60
CA LEU A 301 0.93 16.36 21.79
C LEU A 301 2.36 16.88 21.54
N SER A 302 3.23 16.85 22.56
CA SER A 302 4.63 17.31 22.49
C SER A 302 5.47 16.65 21.40
N ASP A 303 5.13 15.41 21.07
CA ASP A 303 5.90 14.53 20.22
C ASP A 303 5.20 14.27 18.87
N THR A 304 4.12 15.01 18.58
CA THR A 304 3.34 14.85 17.36
C THR A 304 3.26 16.20 16.61
N THR A 305 3.70 16.19 15.36
CA THR A 305 3.51 17.28 14.39
C THR A 305 2.72 16.75 13.20
N ILE A 306 1.68 17.46 12.78
CA ILE A 306 0.85 17.11 11.63
C ILE A 306 0.82 18.30 10.68
N ARG A 307 1.20 18.06 9.43
CA ARG A 307 1.30 19.06 8.36
C ARG A 307 0.21 18.79 7.33
N PHE A 308 -0.49 19.81 6.87
CA PHE A 308 -1.61 19.64 5.95
C PHE A 308 -1.34 20.30 4.60
N PHE A 309 -1.69 19.59 3.53
CA PHE A 309 -1.71 20.05 2.16
C PHE A 309 -3.02 19.65 1.48
N ILE A 310 -3.65 20.62 0.79
CA ILE A 310 -4.81 20.37 -0.08
C ILE A 310 -4.36 20.46 -1.53
N GLY A 311 -4.39 19.36 -2.27
CA GLY A 311 -4.00 19.35 -3.69
C GLY A 311 -3.64 17.96 -4.23
N ASP A 312 -3.04 17.96 -5.42
CA ASP A 312 -2.62 16.76 -6.14
C ASP A 312 -1.39 16.11 -5.48
N PRO A 313 -1.47 14.81 -5.12
CA PRO A 313 -0.39 14.12 -4.41
C PRO A 313 0.86 13.91 -5.26
N VAL A 314 0.72 13.83 -6.60
CA VAL A 314 1.85 13.65 -7.52
C VAL A 314 2.62 14.97 -7.66
N ALA A 315 1.91 16.10 -7.77
CA ALA A 315 2.51 17.43 -7.76
C ALA A 315 3.25 17.72 -6.44
N LEU A 316 2.64 17.37 -5.29
CA LEU A 316 3.30 17.47 -3.99
C LEU A 316 4.58 16.64 -3.95
N ALA A 317 4.52 15.38 -4.39
CA ALA A 317 5.66 14.48 -4.32
C ALA A 317 6.86 14.98 -5.14
N TYR A 318 6.63 15.45 -6.37
CA TYR A 318 7.68 16.05 -7.18
C TYR A 318 8.20 17.36 -6.59
N THR A 319 7.34 18.17 -5.97
CA THR A 319 7.76 19.44 -5.34
C THR A 319 8.63 19.20 -4.09
N LEU A 320 8.28 18.23 -3.25
CA LEU A 320 9.10 17.80 -2.11
C LEU A 320 10.47 17.28 -2.57
N TYR A 321 10.48 16.42 -3.60
CA TYR A 321 11.71 15.91 -4.18
C TYR A 321 12.59 17.03 -4.75
N HIS A 322 11.98 17.94 -5.51
CA HIS A 322 12.66 19.08 -6.14
C HIS A 322 13.28 20.02 -5.11
N LYS A 323 12.55 20.34 -4.05
CA LYS A 323 13.05 21.11 -2.92
C LYS A 323 14.26 20.43 -2.27
N ARG A 324 14.19 19.11 -2.04
CA ARG A 324 15.30 18.33 -1.46
C ARG A 324 16.58 18.42 -2.28
N VAL A 325 16.47 18.42 -3.61
CA VAL A 325 17.64 18.34 -4.51
C VAL A 325 18.17 19.72 -4.93
N THR A 326 17.32 20.76 -4.92
CA THR A 326 17.68 22.09 -5.47
C THR A 326 17.49 23.26 -4.50
N THR A 327 16.94 23.02 -3.30
CA THR A 327 16.51 24.04 -2.32
C THR A 327 15.36 24.95 -2.76
N THR A 328 14.89 24.86 -4.02
CA THR A 328 13.79 25.68 -4.55
C THR A 328 12.43 25.16 -4.05
N ASN A 329 11.53 26.05 -3.67
CA ASN A 329 10.24 25.68 -3.08
C ASN A 329 9.15 25.27 -4.09
N THR A 330 9.47 25.16 -5.38
CA THR A 330 8.50 24.82 -6.42
C THR A 330 9.14 24.04 -7.56
N ALA A 331 8.44 22.99 -8.01
CA ALA A 331 8.78 22.21 -9.20
C ALA A 331 7.99 22.65 -10.45
N HIS A 332 7.33 23.81 -10.40
CA HIS A 332 6.49 24.35 -11.48
C HIS A 332 5.32 23.45 -11.90
N TRP A 333 4.86 22.56 -11.00
CA TRP A 333 3.58 21.88 -11.16
C TRP A 333 2.44 22.76 -10.67
N TYR A 334 1.27 22.64 -11.31
CA TYR A 334 0.03 23.16 -10.74
C TYR A 334 -0.39 22.30 -9.55
N ARG A 335 -1.04 22.94 -8.57
CA ARG A 335 -1.40 22.30 -7.31
C ARG A 335 -2.54 21.30 -7.43
N ASP A 336 -3.43 21.45 -8.41
CA ASP A 336 -4.55 20.54 -8.63
C ASP A 336 -4.97 20.46 -10.11
N ARG A 337 -5.98 19.63 -10.42
CA ARG A 337 -6.42 19.33 -11.79
C ARG A 337 -7.30 20.41 -12.43
N TYR A 338 -7.94 21.26 -11.63
CA TYR A 338 -8.89 22.28 -12.03
C TYR A 338 -8.42 23.71 -11.67
N SER A 339 -7.14 23.85 -11.33
CA SER A 339 -6.49 25.11 -11.00
C SER A 339 -5.19 25.28 -11.76
N LEU A 340 -4.95 26.50 -12.23
CA LEU A 340 -3.71 27.00 -12.80
C LEU A 340 -2.83 27.67 -11.73
N GLN A 341 -3.14 27.51 -10.45
CA GLN A 341 -2.28 27.94 -9.35
C GLN A 341 -1.06 27.02 -9.23
N GLN A 342 0.14 27.59 -9.30
CA GLN A 342 1.39 26.88 -9.10
C GLN A 342 1.54 26.43 -7.64
N LEU A 343 2.05 25.21 -7.42
CA LEU A 343 2.39 24.72 -6.09
C LEU A 343 3.72 25.31 -5.61
N VAL A 344 3.70 25.99 -4.46
CA VAL A 344 4.87 26.57 -3.80
C VAL A 344 4.83 26.24 -2.31
N LEU A 345 5.87 25.57 -1.80
CA LEU A 345 6.05 25.27 -0.37
C LEU A 345 6.57 26.51 0.36
N ASP A 346 5.68 27.44 0.69
CA ASP A 346 6.01 28.76 1.27
C ASP A 346 5.89 28.82 2.80
N ALA A 347 5.54 27.72 3.47
CA ALA A 347 5.52 27.67 4.93
C ALA A 347 6.92 27.78 5.54
N LEU A 348 7.02 28.40 6.72
CA LEU A 348 8.29 28.69 7.40
C LEU A 348 9.15 27.43 7.57
N ASP A 349 8.54 26.30 7.89
CA ASP A 349 9.25 25.04 8.15
C ASP A 349 9.96 24.49 6.90
N TYR A 350 9.41 24.75 5.72
CA TYR A 350 10.07 24.46 4.46
C TYR A 350 11.16 25.50 4.16
N THR A 351 10.93 26.79 4.42
CA THR A 351 11.97 27.81 4.19
C THR A 351 13.16 27.72 5.16
N SER A 352 12.95 27.12 6.34
CA SER A 352 13.98 26.89 7.38
C SER A 352 14.55 25.46 7.36
N ASP A 353 14.15 24.65 6.39
CA ASP A 353 14.56 23.25 6.20
C ASP A 353 14.37 22.36 7.44
N THR A 354 13.32 22.62 8.23
CA THR A 354 12.93 21.80 9.40
C THR A 354 11.86 20.76 9.06
N ALA A 355 11.09 20.96 7.99
CA ALA A 355 10.10 20.01 7.51
C ALA A 355 10.76 18.81 6.77
N PRO A 356 10.22 17.58 6.90
CA PRO A 356 10.74 16.42 6.20
C PRO A 356 10.54 16.54 4.67
N LEU A 357 11.57 16.16 3.91
CA LEU A 357 11.56 16.09 2.44
C LEU A 357 11.78 14.66 1.91
N ASP A 358 12.01 13.73 2.84
CA ASP A 358 12.03 12.29 2.65
C ASP A 358 11.45 11.61 3.89
N PHE A 359 10.98 10.38 3.74
CA PHE A 359 10.09 9.77 4.73
C PHE A 359 10.52 8.34 5.06
N ASP A 360 10.32 7.97 6.33
CA ASP A 360 10.46 6.58 6.77
C ASP A 360 9.24 5.75 6.35
N VAL A 361 8.05 6.37 6.33
CA VAL A 361 6.80 5.72 5.93
C VAL A 361 6.09 6.58 4.89
N ILE A 362 5.70 5.96 3.77
CA ILE A 362 4.79 6.57 2.79
C ILE A 362 3.56 5.68 2.68
N ASP A 363 2.37 6.17 3.04
CA ASP A 363 1.11 5.47 2.81
C ASP A 363 0.32 6.23 1.74
N THR A 364 -0.04 5.54 0.65
CA THR A 364 -0.77 6.16 -0.46
C THR A 364 -2.25 5.80 -0.48
N GLY A 365 -2.76 5.07 0.52
CA GLY A 365 -4.11 4.51 0.52
C GLY A 365 -4.44 3.83 -0.81
N ASN A 366 -5.67 4.03 -1.27
CA ASN A 366 -6.19 3.49 -2.53
C ASN A 366 -5.95 4.40 -3.75
N LEU A 367 -5.03 5.37 -3.68
CA LEU A 367 -4.77 6.29 -4.80
C LEU A 367 -4.33 5.57 -6.08
N CYS A 368 -3.79 4.35 -5.99
CA CYS A 368 -3.50 3.49 -7.13
C CYS A 368 -4.72 3.25 -8.04
N ASP A 369 -5.94 3.26 -7.49
CA ASP A 369 -7.18 3.04 -8.25
C ASP A 369 -7.60 4.29 -9.05
N TYR A 370 -7.15 5.47 -8.64
CA TYR A 370 -7.52 6.75 -9.24
C TYR A 370 -6.42 7.37 -10.12
N LEU A 371 -5.16 7.17 -9.75
CA LEU A 371 -3.99 7.80 -10.39
C LEU A 371 -3.17 6.83 -11.27
N GLY A 372 -3.39 5.52 -11.11
CA GLY A 372 -2.53 4.48 -11.65
C GLY A 372 -1.28 4.25 -10.78
N SER A 373 -0.94 2.98 -10.55
CA SER A 373 0.15 2.65 -9.61
C SER A 373 1.52 3.13 -10.10
N LEU A 374 1.78 3.07 -11.42
CA LEU A 374 3.10 3.43 -11.95
C LEU A 374 3.36 4.94 -11.83
N THR A 375 2.37 5.79 -12.09
CA THR A 375 2.47 7.24 -11.89
C THR A 375 2.80 7.57 -10.43
N LEU A 376 2.08 6.92 -9.51
CA LEU A 376 2.21 7.13 -8.06
C LEU A 376 3.54 6.63 -7.51
N LEU A 377 3.93 5.38 -7.82
CA LEU A 377 5.22 4.80 -7.41
C LEU A 377 6.41 5.54 -8.03
N THR A 378 6.26 6.08 -9.24
CA THR A 378 7.31 6.89 -9.88
C THR A 378 7.58 8.18 -9.09
N ALA A 379 6.52 8.86 -8.64
CA ALA A 379 6.65 10.10 -7.88
C ALA A 379 7.08 9.87 -6.42
N THR A 380 6.68 8.75 -5.82
CA THR A 380 6.89 8.48 -4.38
C THR A 380 8.16 7.69 -4.07
N SER A 381 8.62 6.79 -4.97
CA SER A 381 9.86 6.03 -4.76
C SER A 381 11.04 6.95 -4.41
N PRO A 382 11.27 8.11 -5.07
CA PRO A 382 12.36 9.01 -4.69
C PRO A 382 12.28 9.60 -3.28
N LEU A 383 11.09 9.70 -2.68
CA LEU A 383 10.87 10.27 -1.34
C LEU A 383 11.09 9.25 -0.22
N LEU A 384 11.10 7.94 -0.53
CA LEU A 384 11.35 6.90 0.44
C LEU A 384 12.83 6.90 0.86
N ARG A 385 13.13 6.95 2.16
CA ARG A 385 14.50 6.90 2.68
C ARG A 385 15.21 5.59 2.30
N ASN A 386 16.53 5.66 2.11
CA ASN A 386 17.36 4.48 1.82
C ASN A 386 17.79 3.75 3.11
N ARG A 387 16.82 3.41 3.98
CA ARG A 387 17.02 2.63 5.19
C ARG A 387 16.29 1.29 5.10
N SER A 388 16.73 0.30 5.86
CA SER A 388 16.09 -1.04 5.88
C SER A 388 14.74 -1.08 6.61
N SER A 389 14.46 -0.10 7.48
CA SER A 389 13.18 0.04 8.17
C SER A 389 12.13 0.78 7.33
N SER A 390 12.56 1.64 6.39
CA SER A 390 11.66 2.46 5.60
C SER A 390 10.73 1.64 4.70
N VAL A 391 9.49 2.07 4.60
CA VAL A 391 8.41 1.34 3.90
C VAL A 391 7.48 2.28 3.14
N LEU A 392 7.00 1.83 2.00
CA LEU A 392 5.90 2.44 1.25
C LEU A 392 4.73 1.44 1.20
N PHE A 393 3.52 1.89 1.47
CA PHE A 393 2.29 1.09 1.38
C PHE A 393 1.41 1.59 0.24
N THR A 394 0.87 0.65 -0.54
CA THR A 394 -0.19 0.92 -1.52
C THR A 394 -1.37 0.01 -1.25
N GLU A 395 -2.59 0.52 -1.37
CA GLU A 395 -3.81 -0.26 -1.40
C GLU A 395 -4.44 -0.22 -2.80
N ALA A 396 -5.06 -1.32 -3.21
CA ALA A 396 -5.82 -1.41 -4.44
C ALA A 396 -7.07 -2.28 -4.21
N VAL A 397 -8.17 -1.87 -4.82
CA VAL A 397 -9.45 -2.59 -4.81
C VAL A 397 -9.77 -3.06 -6.22
N SER A 398 -9.88 -4.38 -6.44
CA SER A 398 -10.41 -4.93 -7.71
C SER A 398 -11.91 -5.26 -7.55
N LYS A 399 -12.68 -5.07 -8.63
CA LYS A 399 -14.15 -5.24 -8.66
C LYS A 399 -14.62 -6.48 -9.44
N TYR A 400 -13.70 -7.25 -10.01
CA TYR A 400 -13.99 -8.37 -10.92
C TYR A 400 -13.01 -9.51 -10.66
N GLY A 401 -13.30 -10.73 -11.13
CA GLY A 401 -12.61 -11.99 -10.81
C GLY A 401 -11.12 -12.12 -11.22
N GLU A 402 -10.34 -11.04 -11.16
CA GLU A 402 -8.89 -11.04 -11.20
C GLU A 402 -8.31 -11.72 -9.96
N THR A 403 -7.29 -12.54 -10.17
CA THR A 403 -6.45 -13.02 -9.06
C THR A 403 -5.60 -11.88 -8.50
N TYR A 404 -5.15 -11.98 -7.25
CA TYR A 404 -4.23 -10.99 -6.67
C TYR A 404 -2.91 -10.88 -7.45
N HIS A 405 -2.45 -11.97 -8.08
CA HIS A 405 -1.29 -11.98 -8.96
C HIS A 405 -1.50 -11.07 -10.18
N GLU A 406 -2.63 -11.26 -10.86
CA GLU A 406 -3.02 -10.46 -12.02
C GLU A 406 -3.22 -9.01 -11.62
N MET A 407 -3.86 -8.75 -10.48
CA MET A 407 -4.02 -7.39 -9.97
C MET A 407 -2.65 -6.70 -9.78
N LEU A 408 -1.68 -7.34 -9.11
CA LEU A 408 -0.34 -6.74 -8.94
C LEU A 408 0.36 -6.51 -10.29
N ARG A 409 0.31 -7.49 -11.19
CA ARG A 409 0.92 -7.43 -12.53
C ARG A 409 0.30 -6.32 -13.40
N ASN A 410 -1.03 -6.26 -13.43
CA ASN A 410 -1.80 -5.29 -14.21
C ASN A 410 -1.59 -3.88 -13.67
N LYS A 411 -1.59 -3.70 -12.35
CA LYS A 411 -1.35 -2.40 -11.72
C LYS A 411 0.06 -1.89 -12.01
N LEU A 412 1.09 -2.75 -11.98
CA LEU A 412 2.49 -2.38 -12.29
C LEU A 412 2.77 -2.21 -13.79
N CYS A 413 1.85 -2.63 -14.66
CA CYS A 413 2.02 -2.61 -16.12
C CYS A 413 3.20 -3.47 -16.61
N GLY A 414 3.37 -4.68 -16.06
CA GLY A 414 4.34 -5.64 -16.59
C GLY A 414 4.86 -6.66 -15.57
N HIS A 415 5.98 -7.30 -15.94
CA HIS A 415 6.63 -8.35 -15.15
C HIS A 415 7.17 -7.81 -13.81
N VAL A 416 6.66 -8.35 -12.69
CA VAL A 416 6.91 -7.82 -11.34
C VAL A 416 8.41 -7.69 -11.01
N PRO A 417 9.28 -8.71 -11.20
CA PRO A 417 10.74 -8.56 -10.95
C PRO A 417 11.42 -7.48 -11.79
N THR A 418 10.97 -7.27 -13.03
CA THR A 418 11.52 -6.23 -13.92
C THR A 418 11.13 -4.84 -13.41
N LEU A 419 9.84 -4.61 -13.17
CA LEU A 419 9.33 -3.30 -12.77
C LEU A 419 9.82 -2.89 -11.37
N THR A 420 9.87 -3.82 -10.44
CA THR A 420 10.39 -3.58 -9.07
C THR A 420 11.87 -3.20 -9.09
N THR A 421 12.66 -3.83 -9.96
CA THR A 421 14.05 -3.44 -10.21
C THR A 421 14.15 -2.01 -10.74
N LEU A 422 13.35 -1.65 -11.76
CA LEU A 422 13.36 -0.32 -12.38
C LEU A 422 12.86 0.78 -11.43
N LEU A 423 11.88 0.47 -10.58
CA LEU A 423 11.34 1.38 -9.56
C LEU A 423 12.24 1.50 -8.32
N SER A 424 13.22 0.62 -8.16
CA SER A 424 14.05 0.50 -6.95
C SER A 424 13.22 0.25 -5.67
N LEU A 425 12.22 -0.64 -5.81
CA LEU A 425 11.30 -1.06 -4.75
C LEU A 425 11.27 -2.59 -4.66
N PHE A 426 10.98 -3.13 -3.48
CA PHE A 426 10.98 -4.55 -3.19
C PHE A 426 9.63 -4.94 -2.52
N PRO A 427 8.71 -5.62 -3.22
CA PRO A 427 7.44 -6.06 -2.64
C PRO A 427 7.67 -7.25 -1.72
N VAL A 428 7.61 -7.03 -0.41
CA VAL A 428 8.11 -8.02 0.58
C VAL A 428 7.32 -9.32 0.51
N GLU A 429 5.98 -9.24 0.55
CA GLU A 429 5.10 -10.41 0.60
C GLU A 429 5.11 -11.22 -0.70
N TYR A 430 5.33 -10.57 -1.85
CA TYR A 430 5.50 -11.24 -3.14
C TYR A 430 6.71 -12.18 -3.13
N TRP A 431 7.80 -11.79 -2.47
CA TRP A 431 9.03 -12.57 -2.44
C TRP A 431 9.07 -13.58 -1.28
N THR A 432 8.57 -13.21 -0.10
CA THR A 432 8.57 -14.09 1.07
C THR A 432 7.46 -15.14 1.00
N ASN A 433 6.42 -14.93 0.20
CA ASN A 433 5.15 -15.67 0.21
C ASN A 433 4.58 -15.81 1.64
N THR A 434 4.59 -14.72 2.41
CA THR A 434 4.15 -14.72 3.81
C THR A 434 3.59 -13.38 4.21
N SER A 435 2.47 -13.40 4.93
CA SER A 435 1.76 -12.25 5.49
C SER A 435 1.49 -12.43 6.98
N SER A 436 1.50 -11.34 7.75
CA SER A 436 1.01 -11.29 9.13
C SER A 436 -0.51 -11.10 9.24
N ILE A 437 -1.15 -10.75 8.13
CA ILE A 437 -2.59 -10.45 8.02
C ILE A 437 -3.26 -11.59 7.24
N SER A 438 -4.40 -12.06 7.74
CA SER A 438 -5.23 -13.04 7.05
C SER A 438 -5.90 -12.39 5.84
N LEU A 439 -5.74 -13.03 4.68
CA LEU A 439 -6.42 -12.66 3.43
C LEU A 439 -7.49 -13.69 3.05
N GLY A 440 -7.57 -14.81 3.76
CA GLY A 440 -8.63 -15.81 3.60
C GLY A 440 -9.98 -15.31 4.10
N ASP A 441 -9.99 -14.31 4.99
CA ASP A 441 -11.22 -13.78 5.59
C ASP A 441 -12.12 -13.12 4.54
N ASP A 442 -11.56 -12.34 3.60
CA ASP A 442 -12.31 -11.72 2.48
C ASP A 442 -12.99 -12.78 1.59
N ASN A 443 -12.46 -14.02 1.55
CA ASN A 443 -13.05 -15.12 0.77
C ASN A 443 -14.08 -15.93 1.57
N ILE A 444 -14.03 -15.96 2.89
CA ILE A 444 -15.12 -16.51 3.72
C ILE A 444 -16.41 -15.73 3.42
N LEU A 445 -16.30 -14.39 3.34
CA LEU A 445 -17.42 -13.54 2.96
C LEU A 445 -18.03 -13.96 1.61
N LYS A 446 -17.19 -14.28 0.62
CA LYS A 446 -17.64 -14.75 -0.69
C LYS A 446 -18.44 -16.06 -0.60
N VAL A 447 -17.86 -17.09 0.01
CA VAL A 447 -18.50 -18.42 0.11
C VAL A 447 -19.86 -18.32 0.78
N SER A 448 -19.95 -17.51 1.84
CA SER A 448 -21.20 -17.34 2.57
C SER A 448 -22.27 -16.56 1.79
N LEU A 449 -21.88 -15.52 1.03
CA LEU A 449 -22.83 -14.80 0.15
C LEU A 449 -23.33 -15.69 -1.00
N ASP A 450 -22.46 -16.54 -1.56
CA ASP A 450 -22.83 -17.49 -2.61
C ASP A 450 -23.87 -18.51 -2.09
N ALA A 451 -23.70 -19.01 -0.85
CA ALA A 451 -24.61 -19.97 -0.22
C ALA A 451 -26.02 -19.41 0.07
N GLU A 452 -26.16 -18.10 0.31
CA GLU A 452 -27.46 -17.44 0.48
C GLU A 452 -28.22 -17.24 -0.86
N SER A 453 -27.49 -17.28 -1.99
CA SER A 453 -28.03 -17.04 -3.34
C SER A 453 -28.61 -18.31 -4.00
N ASN A 454 -29.64 -18.92 -3.41
CA ASN A 454 -30.32 -20.12 -3.94
C ASN A 454 -31.05 -19.94 -5.31
N ASN A 455 -30.93 -18.80 -5.97
CA ASN A 455 -31.47 -18.56 -7.31
C ASN A 455 -30.34 -18.66 -8.32
N GLY A 456 -30.33 -19.72 -9.13
CA GLY A 456 -29.27 -20.12 -10.08
C GLY A 456 -28.82 -19.13 -11.17
N THR A 457 -29.02 -17.82 -11.02
CA THR A 457 -28.19 -16.81 -11.65
C THR A 457 -26.82 -16.82 -10.99
N LYS A 458 -25.83 -17.42 -11.68
CA LYS A 458 -24.41 -17.31 -11.30
C LYS A 458 -24.01 -15.83 -11.30
N ASN A 459 -24.18 -15.13 -10.19
CA ASN A 459 -23.65 -13.79 -9.94
C ASN A 459 -22.14 -13.84 -9.64
N ALA A 460 -21.38 -14.66 -10.39
CA ALA A 460 -19.92 -14.77 -10.29
C ALA A 460 -19.18 -13.46 -10.69
N GLN A 461 -19.91 -12.37 -10.92
CA GLN A 461 -19.43 -11.12 -11.54
C GLN A 461 -19.06 -10.02 -10.55
N ARG A 462 -19.11 -10.23 -9.22
CA ARG A 462 -19.07 -9.12 -8.25
C ARG A 462 -18.19 -9.37 -7.02
N GLN A 463 -16.92 -9.71 -7.25
CA GLN A 463 -15.92 -9.91 -6.18
C GLN A 463 -15.20 -8.60 -5.85
N GLN A 464 -15.10 -8.22 -4.57
CA GLN A 464 -14.25 -7.10 -4.13
C GLN A 464 -13.03 -7.60 -3.36
N ILE A 465 -11.86 -7.51 -3.98
CA ILE A 465 -10.59 -7.89 -3.35
C ILE A 465 -9.83 -6.63 -2.93
N LEU A 466 -9.35 -6.58 -1.68
CA LEU A 466 -8.46 -5.52 -1.19
C LEU A 466 -7.03 -6.06 -1.06
N LEU A 467 -6.09 -5.49 -1.81
CA LEU A 467 -4.66 -5.79 -1.66
C LEU A 467 -3.92 -4.58 -1.10
N ARG A 468 -3.32 -4.76 0.08
CA ARG A 468 -2.30 -3.86 0.63
C ARG A 468 -0.92 -4.46 0.40
N THR A 469 -0.04 -3.74 -0.29
CA THR A 469 1.32 -4.20 -0.63
C THR A 469 2.37 -3.41 0.15
N CYS A 470 3.35 -4.11 0.75
CA CYS A 470 4.49 -3.52 1.46
C CYS A 470 5.72 -3.43 0.54
N TRP A 471 6.12 -2.20 0.22
CA TRP A 471 7.28 -1.92 -0.62
C TRP A 471 8.45 -1.41 0.23
N LYS A 472 9.55 -2.16 0.25
CA LYS A 472 10.79 -1.75 0.93
C LYS A 472 11.90 -1.44 -0.05
N ARG A 473 13.00 -0.87 0.44
CA ARG A 473 14.23 -0.76 -0.36
C ARG A 473 14.87 -2.12 -0.56
N PRO A 474 15.29 -2.47 -1.79
CA PRO A 474 16.13 -3.63 -2.01
C PRO A 474 17.39 -3.56 -1.14
N LEU A 475 17.79 -4.70 -0.55
CA LEU A 475 18.88 -4.74 0.43
C LEU A 475 20.24 -4.29 -0.16
N TYR A 476 20.44 -4.34 -1.47
CA TYR A 476 21.67 -3.85 -2.13
C TYR A 476 21.81 -2.32 -2.09
N MET A 477 20.71 -1.59 -1.89
CA MET A 477 20.70 -0.13 -1.79
C MET A 477 20.90 0.37 -0.37
N VAL A 478 20.73 -0.51 0.63
CA VAL A 478 20.84 -0.15 2.05
C VAL A 478 22.28 -0.44 2.50
N PRO A 479 23.03 0.58 2.97
CA PRO A 479 24.39 0.39 3.48
C PRO A 479 24.42 -0.63 4.62
N SER A 480 25.48 -1.45 4.70
CA SER A 480 25.64 -2.39 5.79
C SER A 480 26.99 -2.34 6.47
N LEU A 481 27.03 -2.62 7.77
CA LEU A 481 28.28 -2.91 8.46
C LEU A 481 28.90 -4.17 7.84
N GLY A 482 29.99 -3.98 7.09
CA GLY A 482 30.73 -5.05 6.44
C GLY A 482 30.40 -5.32 4.97
N SER A 483 29.43 -4.63 4.34
CA SER A 483 29.37 -4.62 2.87
C SER A 483 30.54 -3.81 2.35
N SER A 484 31.42 -4.46 1.62
CA SER A 484 32.57 -3.83 0.96
C SER A 484 32.19 -2.85 -0.16
N PHE A 485 30.91 -2.72 -0.49
CA PHE A 485 30.44 -1.98 -1.66
C PHE A 485 29.22 -1.14 -1.30
N GLU A 486 29.30 0.16 -1.57
CA GLU A 486 28.16 1.08 -1.56
C GLU A 486 27.25 0.84 -2.78
N SER A 487 26.05 1.43 -2.73
CA SER A 487 24.98 1.31 -3.74
C SER A 487 25.52 1.38 -5.17
N THR A 488 25.57 0.22 -5.84
CA THR A 488 26.02 0.14 -7.24
C THR A 488 24.81 0.22 -8.15
N SER A 489 24.74 1.24 -9.00
CA SER A 489 23.71 1.34 -10.04
C SER A 489 23.78 0.16 -11.00
N ILE A 490 22.62 -0.29 -11.47
CA ILE A 490 22.51 -1.44 -12.38
C ILE A 490 22.85 -1.00 -13.79
N LYS A 491 23.81 -1.67 -14.42
CA LYS A 491 24.19 -1.46 -15.82
C LYS A 491 23.27 -2.23 -16.76
N PHE A 492 22.84 -1.57 -17.85
CA PHE A 492 22.09 -2.21 -18.93
C PHE A 492 22.78 -2.01 -20.28
N ASP A 493 22.65 -3.02 -21.14
CA ASP A 493 22.82 -2.84 -22.57
C ASP A 493 21.66 -1.99 -23.14
N ALA A 494 21.98 -1.08 -24.07
CA ALA A 494 21.02 -0.12 -24.61
C ALA A 494 19.81 -0.81 -25.28
N SER A 495 20.07 -1.79 -26.14
CA SER A 495 19.04 -2.51 -26.90
C SER A 495 18.15 -3.40 -26.00
N GLN A 496 18.74 -3.92 -24.93
CA GLN A 496 18.05 -4.72 -23.91
C GLN A 496 17.14 -3.86 -23.04
N LEU A 497 17.62 -2.70 -22.59
CA LEU A 497 16.80 -1.76 -21.82
C LEU A 497 15.62 -1.25 -22.66
N ALA A 498 15.86 -0.89 -23.92
CA ALA A 498 14.83 -0.45 -24.86
C ALA A 498 13.68 -1.47 -24.96
N ARG A 499 14.00 -2.77 -25.05
CA ARG A 499 13.01 -3.85 -25.08
C ARG A 499 12.22 -3.99 -23.78
N ALA A 500 12.87 -3.88 -22.62
CA ALA A 500 12.19 -3.91 -21.33
C ALA A 500 11.21 -2.73 -21.21
N LEU A 501 11.64 -1.52 -21.55
CA LEU A 501 10.82 -0.31 -21.52
C LEU A 501 9.67 -0.35 -22.54
N TYR A 502 9.90 -0.92 -23.72
CA TYR A 502 8.86 -1.13 -24.72
C TYR A 502 7.75 -2.05 -24.20
N ARG A 503 8.10 -3.11 -23.47
CA ARG A 503 7.10 -3.99 -22.86
C ARG A 503 6.27 -3.28 -21.80
N VAL A 504 6.87 -2.39 -21.00
CA VAL A 504 6.12 -1.53 -20.07
C VAL A 504 5.17 -0.60 -20.84
N TYR A 505 5.64 0.05 -21.91
CA TYR A 505 4.82 0.91 -22.77
C TYR A 505 3.59 0.16 -23.31
N VAL A 506 3.79 -1.05 -23.84
CA VAL A 506 2.70 -1.87 -24.40
C VAL A 506 1.64 -2.18 -23.34
N HIS A 507 2.03 -2.52 -22.10
CA HIS A 507 1.06 -2.80 -21.03
C HIS A 507 0.36 -1.54 -20.50
N MET A 508 1.08 -0.42 -20.37
CA MET A 508 0.50 0.87 -19.94
C MET A 508 -0.63 1.33 -20.87
N PHE A 509 -0.50 1.04 -22.17
CA PHE A 509 -1.43 1.47 -23.22
C PHE A 509 -2.15 0.29 -23.89
N GLN A 510 -2.31 -0.84 -23.18
CA GLN A 510 -2.97 -2.04 -23.71
C GLN A 510 -4.43 -1.78 -24.12
N ASN A 511 -5.10 -0.83 -23.45
CA ASN A 511 -6.48 -0.42 -23.74
C ASN A 511 -6.62 0.40 -25.04
N GLU A 512 -5.53 0.64 -25.76
CA GLU A 512 -5.54 1.33 -27.06
C GLU A 512 -5.38 0.36 -28.25
N ASP A 513 -5.23 -0.93 -27.97
CA ASP A 513 -5.13 -1.98 -29.00
C ASP A 513 -6.53 -2.48 -29.40
N TYR A 514 -7.16 -1.77 -30.33
CA TYR A 514 -8.51 -2.09 -30.79
C TYR A 514 -8.64 -3.51 -31.34
N ALA A 515 -7.61 -4.05 -31.98
CA ALA A 515 -7.64 -5.42 -32.51
C ALA A 515 -7.74 -6.45 -31.36
N GLN A 516 -7.03 -6.23 -30.26
CA GLN A 516 -7.11 -7.06 -29.06
C GLN A 516 -8.46 -6.91 -28.33
N ILE A 517 -9.00 -5.69 -28.28
CA ILE A 517 -10.31 -5.39 -27.67
C ILE A 517 -11.45 -6.09 -28.42
N PHE A 518 -11.48 -6.00 -29.75
CA PHE A 518 -12.53 -6.62 -30.57
C PHE A 518 -12.45 -8.16 -30.60
N GLN A 519 -11.30 -8.75 -30.28
CA GLN A 519 -11.10 -10.21 -30.24
C GLN A 519 -11.41 -10.83 -28.87
N SER A 520 -11.64 -10.05 -27.82
CA SER A 520 -11.85 -10.55 -26.45
C SER A 520 -13.15 -10.02 -25.82
N PRO A 521 -14.22 -10.84 -25.77
CA PRO A 521 -15.52 -10.47 -25.20
C PRO A 521 -15.45 -10.02 -23.73
N ASP A 522 -14.50 -10.57 -22.96
CA ASP A 522 -14.33 -10.27 -21.54
C ASP A 522 -13.77 -8.85 -21.30
N LEU A 523 -12.84 -8.36 -22.14
CA LEU A 523 -12.30 -7.00 -22.05
C LEU A 523 -13.36 -5.93 -22.32
N ALA A 524 -14.31 -6.23 -23.22
CA ALA A 524 -15.45 -5.38 -23.52
C ALA A 524 -16.50 -5.39 -22.39
N ALA A 525 -16.71 -6.53 -21.71
CA ALA A 525 -17.65 -6.65 -20.60
C ALA A 525 -17.13 -6.13 -19.24
N SER A 526 -15.81 -5.98 -19.09
CA SER A 526 -15.14 -5.66 -17.80
C SER A 526 -15.24 -4.18 -17.36
N GLY A 527 -15.88 -3.30 -18.13
CA GLY A 527 -15.82 -1.84 -17.89
C GLY A 527 -14.40 -1.26 -17.98
N SER A 528 -13.39 -2.06 -18.34
CA SER A 528 -11.96 -1.70 -18.38
C SER A 528 -11.62 -0.67 -19.46
N LEU A 529 -12.48 -0.55 -20.47
CA LEU A 529 -12.40 0.46 -21.53
C LEU A 529 -12.64 1.89 -21.00
N SER A 530 -13.15 2.07 -19.77
CA SER A 530 -13.52 3.37 -19.18
C SER A 530 -12.40 4.06 -18.39
N LEU A 531 -11.33 3.36 -17.98
CA LEU A 531 -10.31 3.88 -17.07
C LEU A 531 -8.94 3.99 -17.75
N GLU A 532 -8.72 5.05 -18.53
CA GLU A 532 -7.35 5.47 -18.84
C GLU A 532 -6.72 6.05 -17.57
N TRP A 533 -5.69 5.37 -17.04
CA TRP A 533 -4.87 5.86 -15.93
C TRP A 533 -3.61 6.60 -16.40
N TYR A 534 -3.19 6.38 -17.64
CA TYR A 534 -1.88 6.81 -18.14
C TYR A 534 -1.97 7.55 -19.48
N HIS A 535 -1.03 8.47 -19.71
CA HIS A 535 -0.76 9.09 -21.01
C HIS A 535 0.77 9.18 -21.21
N ARG A 536 1.24 9.73 -22.34
CA ARG A 536 2.67 9.63 -22.73
C ARG A 536 3.56 10.43 -21.81
N ALA A 537 3.05 11.51 -21.21
CA ALA A 537 3.78 12.24 -20.17
C ALA A 537 4.02 11.41 -18.90
N SER A 538 3.06 10.57 -18.47
CA SER A 538 3.22 9.66 -17.33
C SER A 538 4.35 8.65 -17.61
N PHE A 539 4.41 8.11 -18.83
CA PHE A 539 5.50 7.23 -19.25
C PHE A 539 6.84 7.97 -19.34
N ALA A 540 6.88 9.20 -19.86
CA ALA A 540 8.09 10.02 -19.86
C ALA A 540 8.60 10.29 -18.43
N ALA A 541 7.72 10.54 -17.46
CA ALA A 541 8.11 10.67 -16.06
C ALA A 541 8.70 9.37 -15.49
N PHE A 542 8.12 8.21 -15.83
CA PHE A 542 8.69 6.91 -15.47
C PHE A 542 10.08 6.70 -16.10
N LEU A 543 10.25 7.01 -17.40
CA LEU A 543 11.56 6.96 -18.06
C LEU A 543 12.59 7.87 -17.39
N ARG A 544 12.16 9.05 -16.92
CA ARG A 544 13.02 9.96 -16.17
C ARG A 544 13.49 9.36 -14.84
N LEU A 545 12.62 8.66 -14.12
CA LEU A 545 13.02 7.89 -12.94
C LEU A 545 14.05 6.83 -13.32
N VAL A 546 13.78 6.01 -14.33
CA VAL A 546 14.70 4.95 -14.78
C VAL A 546 16.06 5.53 -15.12
N GLN A 547 16.11 6.61 -15.92
CA GLN A 547 17.33 7.33 -16.29
C GLN A 547 18.14 7.79 -15.06
N SER A 548 17.48 8.15 -13.95
CA SER A 548 18.15 8.55 -12.71
C SER A 548 18.68 7.38 -11.85
N LYS A 549 18.30 6.13 -12.17
CA LYS A 549 18.58 4.95 -11.33
C LYS A 549 19.51 3.93 -12.00
N VAL A 550 19.42 3.80 -13.32
CA VAL A 550 20.21 2.83 -14.08
C VAL A 550 21.42 3.49 -14.73
N VAL A 551 22.46 2.70 -15.00
CA VAL A 551 23.59 3.11 -15.83
C VAL A 551 23.45 2.45 -17.19
N VAL A 552 23.52 3.24 -18.25
CA VAL A 552 23.49 2.74 -19.63
C VAL A 552 24.73 3.28 -20.32
N CYS A 553 25.40 2.44 -21.11
CA CYS A 553 26.58 2.87 -21.86
C CYS A 553 26.25 4.05 -22.81
N ASP A 554 25.06 4.01 -23.42
CA ASP A 554 24.53 5.05 -24.28
C ASP A 554 23.00 5.13 -24.13
N TRP A 555 22.53 6.15 -23.41
CA TRP A 555 21.10 6.40 -23.22
C TRP A 555 20.41 6.85 -24.51
N ASP A 556 21.10 7.60 -25.36
CA ASP A 556 20.53 8.10 -26.62
C ASP A 556 20.25 6.93 -27.57
N THR A 557 21.16 5.95 -27.65
CA THR A 557 20.94 4.70 -28.39
C THR A 557 19.75 3.91 -27.82
N ALA A 558 19.64 3.77 -26.49
CA ALA A 558 18.52 3.05 -25.87
C ALA A 558 17.16 3.72 -26.18
N MET A 559 17.13 5.04 -26.18
CA MET A 559 15.93 5.81 -26.54
C MET A 559 15.60 5.71 -28.03
N HIS A 560 16.61 5.75 -28.91
CA HIS A 560 16.40 5.55 -30.35
C HIS A 560 15.79 4.18 -30.65
N ASP A 561 16.33 3.11 -30.04
CA ASP A 561 15.81 1.76 -30.17
C ASP A 561 14.36 1.64 -29.63
N LEU A 562 14.08 2.26 -28.47
CA LEU A 562 12.74 2.28 -27.87
C LEU A 562 11.73 2.98 -28.79
N LEU A 563 12.08 4.16 -29.31
CA LEU A 563 11.21 4.91 -30.22
C LEU A 563 10.96 4.11 -31.50
N THR A 564 12.00 3.48 -32.06
CA THR A 564 11.86 2.61 -33.23
C THR A 564 10.90 1.45 -32.96
N LEU A 565 10.94 0.83 -31.77
CA LEU A 565 10.00 -0.23 -31.39
C LEU A 565 8.55 0.28 -31.25
N ILE A 566 8.36 1.48 -30.72
CA ILE A 566 7.03 2.10 -30.55
C ILE A 566 6.44 2.50 -31.90
N GLU A 567 7.20 3.15 -32.76
CA GLU A 567 6.77 3.61 -34.08
C GLU A 567 6.42 2.45 -35.02
N ASN A 568 7.17 1.35 -34.94
CA ASN A 568 6.95 0.15 -35.75
C ASN A 568 5.90 -0.82 -35.15
N LYS A 569 5.19 -0.44 -34.07
CA LYS A 569 4.17 -1.32 -33.47
C LYS A 569 3.04 -1.59 -34.48
N PRO A 570 2.78 -2.85 -34.88
CA PRO A 570 1.72 -3.17 -35.82
C PRO A 570 0.32 -2.88 -35.23
N ASN A 571 -0.64 -2.54 -36.08
CA ASN A 571 -2.08 -2.47 -35.79
C ASN A 571 -2.54 -1.45 -34.71
N THR A 572 -1.80 -0.36 -34.47
CA THR A 572 -2.27 0.71 -33.54
C THR A 572 -2.22 2.11 -34.17
N PRO A 573 -3.29 2.52 -34.89
CA PRO A 573 -3.45 3.91 -35.37
C PRO A 573 -3.28 4.95 -34.24
N ALA A 574 -3.75 4.59 -33.04
CA ALA A 574 -3.66 5.35 -31.80
C ALA A 574 -2.24 5.82 -31.39
N ASN A 575 -1.19 5.11 -31.83
CA ASN A 575 0.20 5.49 -31.51
C ASN A 575 0.72 6.64 -32.39
N VAL A 576 0.33 6.66 -33.67
CA VAL A 576 0.74 7.71 -34.61
C VAL A 576 0.15 9.05 -34.18
N ASP A 577 -1.10 9.05 -33.73
CA ASP A 577 -1.80 10.26 -33.32
C ASP A 577 -1.21 10.89 -32.04
N ARG A 578 -0.53 10.11 -31.19
CA ARG A 578 -0.04 10.54 -29.86
C ARG A 578 1.48 10.67 -29.75
N ILE A 579 2.22 10.35 -30.81
CA ILE A 579 3.69 10.36 -30.79
C ILE A 579 4.25 11.77 -30.50
N HIS A 580 3.56 12.82 -30.97
CA HIS A 580 3.98 14.20 -30.73
C HIS A 580 3.83 14.64 -29.26
N GLU A 581 2.81 14.12 -28.54
CA GLU A 581 2.75 14.29 -27.08
C GLU A 581 3.98 13.64 -26.44
N PHE A 582 4.32 12.42 -26.86
CA PHE A 582 5.46 11.71 -26.29
C PHE A 582 6.78 12.45 -26.51
N TYR A 583 7.07 12.89 -27.73
CA TYR A 583 8.25 13.70 -28.04
C TYR A 583 8.33 14.98 -27.23
N THR A 584 7.20 15.65 -27.06
CA THR A 584 7.11 16.86 -26.24
C THR A 584 7.52 16.57 -24.80
N TYR A 585 6.95 15.53 -24.18
CA TYR A 585 7.23 15.23 -22.78
C TYR A 585 8.59 14.60 -22.52
N LEU A 586 9.15 13.85 -23.48
CA LEU A 586 10.54 13.42 -23.42
C LEU A 586 11.50 14.62 -23.38
N HIS A 587 11.22 15.65 -24.18
CA HIS A 587 12.03 16.87 -24.25
C HIS A 587 11.91 17.72 -22.98
N ILE A 588 10.68 18.09 -22.56
CA ILE A 588 10.51 19.02 -21.44
C ILE A 588 10.93 18.40 -20.09
N LEU A 589 10.80 17.06 -19.93
CA LEU A 589 11.26 16.37 -18.72
C LEU A 589 12.76 16.00 -18.77
N GLY A 590 13.45 16.34 -19.86
CA GLY A 590 14.88 16.11 -20.03
C GLY A 590 15.26 14.64 -20.15
N VAL A 591 14.35 13.79 -20.62
CA VAL A 591 14.58 12.35 -20.83
C VAL A 591 15.35 12.12 -22.13
N TYR A 592 14.86 12.69 -23.22
CA TYR A 592 15.43 12.54 -24.57
C TYR A 592 14.91 13.66 -25.48
N SER A 593 15.70 14.07 -26.46
CA SER A 593 15.27 15.02 -27.50
C SER A 593 15.52 14.40 -28.86
N ILE A 594 14.47 14.34 -29.70
CA ILE A 594 14.59 13.90 -31.09
C ILE A 594 15.41 14.91 -31.91
N ASP A 595 15.94 14.48 -33.06
CA ASP A 595 16.79 15.32 -33.91
C ASP A 595 16.09 16.59 -34.36
N ALA A 596 14.77 16.55 -34.59
CA ALA A 596 13.97 17.72 -34.91
C ALA A 596 14.01 18.81 -33.82
N PHE A 597 14.15 18.44 -32.54
CA PHE A 597 14.29 19.38 -31.43
C PHE A 597 15.76 19.73 -31.14
N LYS A 598 16.68 18.77 -31.29
CA LYS A 598 18.13 19.01 -31.12
C LYS A 598 18.67 20.00 -32.15
N SER A 599 18.25 19.85 -33.42
CA SER A 599 18.69 20.67 -34.55
C SER A 599 17.81 21.89 -34.81
N TRP A 600 16.89 22.20 -33.90
CA TRP A 600 15.88 23.24 -34.07
C TRP A 600 16.47 24.61 -34.41
N TYR A 601 17.58 24.99 -33.78
CA TYR A 601 18.27 26.26 -34.05
C TYR A 601 19.48 26.14 -34.99
N SER A 602 19.95 24.91 -35.29
CA SER A 602 21.18 24.69 -36.07
C SER A 602 20.91 24.37 -37.54
N SER A 603 19.69 23.94 -37.87
CA SER A 603 19.31 23.67 -39.27
C SER A 603 18.69 24.92 -39.89
N GLU A 604 19.53 25.73 -40.55
CA GLU A 604 19.04 26.70 -41.54
C GLU A 604 18.16 26.01 -42.62
N GLU A 605 18.14 24.68 -42.72
CA GLU A 605 17.32 23.93 -43.67
C GLU A 605 15.93 23.51 -43.15
N CYS A 606 15.70 23.29 -41.85
CA CYS A 606 14.43 22.70 -41.37
C CYS A 606 13.37 23.78 -41.12
N LEU A 607 13.72 24.85 -40.40
CA LEU A 607 12.89 26.06 -40.30
C LEU A 607 12.75 26.73 -41.67
N ALA A 608 13.82 26.76 -42.49
CA ALA A 608 13.73 27.38 -43.80
C ALA A 608 13.02 26.53 -44.85
N HIS A 609 12.95 25.19 -44.81
CA HIS A 609 12.08 24.47 -45.76
C HIS A 609 10.59 24.68 -45.46
N SER A 610 10.23 24.81 -44.18
CA SER A 610 8.85 25.11 -43.76
C SER A 610 8.47 26.58 -43.96
N LEU A 611 9.41 27.52 -43.77
CA LEU A 611 9.18 28.97 -43.91
C LEU A 611 9.49 29.52 -45.32
N LYS A 612 10.45 28.97 -46.09
CA LYS A 612 10.79 29.46 -47.45
C LYS A 612 9.69 29.24 -48.49
N ARG A 613 8.68 28.39 -48.21
CA ARG A 613 7.49 28.30 -49.08
C ARG A 613 6.49 29.43 -48.85
N LEU A 614 6.74 30.35 -47.92
CA LEU A 614 5.77 31.33 -47.44
C LEU A 614 6.38 32.73 -47.22
N THR A 615 7.19 33.30 -48.12
CA THR A 615 7.57 34.73 -47.97
C THR A 615 7.67 35.48 -49.28
N PRO A 616 7.11 36.70 -49.34
CA PRO A 616 7.84 37.92 -49.54
C PRO A 616 8.23 38.55 -48.19
N THR A 617 9.45 39.08 -48.11
CA THR A 617 10.02 39.80 -46.97
C THR A 617 9.31 41.14 -46.74
N GLY A 618 8.77 41.37 -45.53
CA GLY A 618 8.27 42.68 -45.09
C GLY A 618 6.91 42.68 -44.38
N GLU A 619 6.17 41.58 -44.38
CA GLU A 619 4.84 41.50 -43.74
C GLU A 619 4.87 40.82 -42.36
N ASN A 620 4.14 41.41 -41.41
CA ASN A 620 3.88 40.85 -40.08
C ASN A 620 2.69 39.88 -40.21
N TRP A 621 2.88 38.59 -39.91
CA TRP A 621 1.90 37.53 -40.16
C TRP A 621 0.71 37.54 -39.19
N GLY A 622 0.87 38.20 -38.04
CA GLY A 622 -0.09 38.16 -36.94
C GLY A 622 -0.17 36.79 -36.26
N ASP A 623 0.93 36.01 -36.24
CA ASP A 623 0.94 34.65 -35.69
C ASP A 623 2.30 34.21 -35.12
N LEU A 624 2.47 32.90 -34.84
CA LEU A 624 3.69 32.34 -34.24
C LEU A 624 4.95 32.62 -35.08
N ARG A 625 4.82 32.83 -36.40
CA ARG A 625 5.94 33.08 -37.33
C ARG A 625 6.60 34.45 -37.13
N ASP A 626 5.94 35.36 -36.40
CA ASP A 626 6.51 36.67 -36.05
C ASP A 626 7.44 36.63 -34.84
N TRP A 627 7.58 35.47 -34.18
CA TRP A 627 8.48 35.33 -33.03
C TRP A 627 9.93 35.30 -33.49
N GLU A 628 10.76 36.17 -32.92
CA GLU A 628 12.19 36.27 -33.24
C GLU A 628 12.94 34.94 -33.01
N ASN A 629 12.56 34.20 -31.96
CA ASN A 629 13.07 32.87 -31.66
C ASN A 629 11.92 31.95 -31.22
N ILE A 630 11.40 31.12 -32.12
CA ILE A 630 10.35 30.14 -31.75
C ILE A 630 11.02 29.00 -30.97
N PRO A 631 10.56 28.63 -29.76
CA PRO A 631 11.06 27.45 -29.06
C PRO A 631 10.51 26.15 -29.70
N PRO A 632 11.20 25.00 -29.57
CA PRO A 632 10.74 23.73 -30.15
C PRO A 632 9.40 23.24 -29.56
N VAL A 633 9.10 23.63 -28.33
CA VAL A 633 7.85 23.33 -27.61
C VAL A 633 7.19 24.62 -27.16
N VAL A 634 5.88 24.73 -27.38
CA VAL A 634 5.03 25.85 -26.94
C VAL A 634 3.79 25.32 -26.22
N CYS A 635 3.09 26.19 -25.51
CA CYS A 635 1.79 25.92 -24.91
C CYS A 635 0.65 26.56 -25.71
N VAL A 636 -0.39 25.76 -25.98
CA VAL A 636 -1.68 26.26 -26.45
C VAL A 636 -2.64 26.30 -25.27
N THR A 637 -3.24 27.47 -25.06
CA THR A 637 -4.36 27.66 -24.13
C THR A 637 -5.63 27.87 -24.96
N LEU A 638 -6.60 26.97 -24.78
CA LEU A 638 -7.89 26.97 -25.43
C LEU A 638 -8.96 27.46 -24.45
N LYS A 639 -9.71 28.48 -24.85
CA LYS A 639 -10.89 29.00 -24.13
C LYS A 639 -12.13 28.29 -24.66
N ILE A 640 -12.66 27.33 -23.91
CA ILE A 640 -13.90 26.61 -24.24
C ILE A 640 -15.10 27.41 -23.68
N PRO A 641 -16.00 27.90 -24.54
CA PRO A 641 -17.16 28.67 -24.10
C PRO A 641 -18.11 27.88 -23.18
N ARG A 642 -18.70 28.55 -22.20
CA ARG A 642 -19.56 27.94 -21.17
C ARG A 642 -20.77 27.20 -21.76
N GLU A 643 -21.35 27.72 -22.84
CA GLU A 643 -22.50 27.11 -23.50
C GLU A 643 -22.21 25.72 -24.06
N LYS A 644 -20.96 25.41 -24.40
CA LYS A 644 -20.54 24.09 -24.88
C LYS A 644 -20.46 23.05 -23.77
N LEU A 645 -20.41 23.47 -22.51
CA LEU A 645 -20.33 22.58 -21.35
C LEU A 645 -21.71 22.20 -20.81
N LYS A 646 -22.78 22.85 -21.28
CA LYS A 646 -24.16 22.60 -20.83
C LYS A 646 -24.58 21.14 -21.01
N LEU A 647 -24.00 20.44 -21.99
CA LEU A 647 -24.28 19.02 -22.21
C LEU A 647 -24.02 18.16 -20.97
N PHE A 648 -23.04 18.54 -20.14
CA PHE A 648 -22.74 17.80 -18.93
C PHE A 648 -23.56 18.24 -17.70
N THR A 649 -24.10 19.45 -17.71
CA THR A 649 -24.87 20.00 -16.58
C THR A 649 -26.39 19.84 -16.76
N THR A 650 -26.86 19.52 -17.98
CA THR A 650 -28.30 19.41 -18.31
C THR A 650 -28.83 17.99 -18.11
N ILE A 651 -27.96 16.98 -18.28
CA ILE A 651 -28.28 15.58 -17.99
C ILE A 651 -28.14 15.36 -16.48
N ASP A 652 -28.93 14.46 -15.92
CA ASP A 652 -28.75 14.03 -14.54
C ASP A 652 -27.31 13.55 -14.36
N GLY A 653 -26.53 14.31 -13.59
CA GLY A 653 -25.11 14.08 -13.41
C GLY A 653 -24.85 12.63 -13.02
N LEU A 654 -25.72 12.01 -12.22
CA LEU A 654 -25.57 10.63 -11.73
C LEU A 654 -25.59 9.56 -12.84
N LYS A 655 -25.97 9.92 -14.06
CA LYS A 655 -25.94 9.07 -15.26
C LYS A 655 -24.71 9.30 -16.15
N ILE A 656 -23.90 10.30 -15.84
CA ILE A 656 -22.68 10.65 -16.57
C ILE A 656 -21.49 10.13 -15.76
N GLU A 657 -20.72 9.21 -16.34
CA GLU A 657 -19.44 8.78 -15.76
C GLU A 657 -18.43 9.95 -15.72
N THR A 658 -17.18 9.73 -15.30
CA THR A 658 -16.15 10.79 -15.27
C THR A 658 -15.27 10.70 -16.53
N PRO A 659 -15.69 11.24 -17.70
CA PRO A 659 -15.00 11.00 -18.96
C PRO A 659 -13.62 11.63 -18.97
N VAL A 660 -12.69 10.94 -19.63
CA VAL A 660 -11.36 11.47 -19.93
C VAL A 660 -11.47 12.43 -21.12
N VAL A 661 -10.75 13.54 -21.03
CA VAL A 661 -10.74 14.59 -22.05
C VAL A 661 -9.33 14.87 -22.54
N TYR A 662 -9.24 15.30 -23.79
CA TYR A 662 -7.99 15.60 -24.46
C TYR A 662 -8.18 16.69 -25.51
N CYS A 663 -7.06 17.26 -25.95
CA CYS A 663 -7.02 18.24 -27.03
C CYS A 663 -6.48 17.60 -28.31
N VAL A 664 -6.95 18.09 -29.46
CA VAL A 664 -6.52 17.62 -30.78
C VAL A 664 -6.11 18.80 -31.65
N ILE A 665 -4.98 18.66 -32.34
CA ILE A 665 -4.54 19.55 -33.43
C ILE A 665 -4.70 18.81 -34.76
N LYS A 666 -5.34 19.44 -35.73
CA LYS A 666 -5.58 18.87 -37.07
C LYS A 666 -5.12 19.85 -38.15
N GLY A 667 -4.17 19.43 -38.99
CA GLY A 667 -3.73 20.15 -40.18
C GLY A 667 -4.59 19.85 -41.42
N SER A 668 -4.43 20.62 -42.50
CA SER A 668 -5.34 20.58 -43.68
C SER A 668 -4.84 19.76 -44.88
N ARG A 669 -3.80 18.93 -44.77
CA ARG A 669 -3.32 18.18 -45.95
C ARG A 669 -4.08 16.86 -46.20
N SER A 670 -4.79 16.87 -47.35
CA SER A 670 -5.38 15.77 -48.15
C SER A 670 -6.78 15.26 -47.78
N GLU A 671 -7.66 15.27 -48.79
CA GLU A 671 -9.06 14.81 -48.80
C GLU A 671 -9.24 13.30 -48.51
N THR A 672 -8.15 12.55 -48.30
CA THR A 672 -8.21 11.10 -48.02
C THR A 672 -7.91 10.69 -46.58
N SER A 673 -7.46 11.59 -45.69
CA SER A 673 -7.52 11.52 -44.20
C SER A 673 -6.49 12.50 -43.59
N PRO A 674 -6.90 13.62 -42.97
CA PRO A 674 -5.94 14.51 -42.32
C PRO A 674 -5.44 13.87 -41.02
N THR A 675 -4.11 13.79 -40.84
CA THR A 675 -3.49 13.26 -39.62
C THR A 675 -3.86 14.12 -38.41
N GLU A 676 -4.47 13.52 -37.39
CA GLU A 676 -4.85 14.18 -36.14
C GLU A 676 -3.75 13.96 -35.08
N HIS A 677 -3.43 14.98 -34.30
CA HIS A 677 -2.46 14.89 -33.21
C HIS A 677 -3.17 15.08 -31.86
N MET A 678 -3.16 14.06 -31.01
CA MET A 678 -3.85 14.02 -29.73
C MET A 678 -2.92 14.33 -28.56
N PHE A 679 -3.41 15.15 -27.63
CA PHE A 679 -2.71 15.59 -26.42
C PHE A 679 -3.63 15.38 -25.21
N ASN A 680 -3.33 14.34 -24.43
CA ASN A 680 -4.05 13.91 -23.23
C ASN A 680 -3.56 14.62 -21.95
N ALA A 681 -2.33 15.12 -21.95
CA ALA A 681 -1.70 15.80 -20.82
C ALA A 681 -2.18 17.26 -20.64
N CYS A 682 -3.49 17.48 -20.58
CA CYS A 682 -4.09 18.80 -20.43
C CYS A 682 -4.20 19.25 -18.96
N GLN A 683 -4.06 20.54 -18.71
CA GLN A 683 -4.45 21.21 -17.47
C GLN A 683 -5.80 21.90 -17.69
N LEU A 684 -6.72 21.75 -16.74
CA LEU A 684 -8.02 22.42 -16.77
C LEU A 684 -8.10 23.50 -15.70
N ALA A 685 -8.90 24.53 -15.95
CA ALA A 685 -9.39 25.47 -14.95
C ALA A 685 -10.62 26.23 -15.46
N PHE A 686 -11.48 26.71 -14.57
CA PHE A 686 -12.52 27.66 -14.95
C PHE A 686 -12.04 29.07 -14.66
N GLY A 687 -12.30 30.02 -15.54
CA GLY A 687 -11.92 31.41 -15.28
C GLY A 687 -11.84 32.29 -16.51
N ASP A 688 -11.59 33.57 -16.26
CA ASP A 688 -11.45 34.59 -17.29
C ASP A 688 -9.98 34.84 -17.62
N ILE A 689 -9.69 34.89 -18.93
CA ILE A 689 -8.34 35.13 -19.45
C ILE A 689 -8.04 36.63 -19.46
N SER A 690 -6.86 36.97 -18.98
CA SER A 690 -6.17 38.23 -19.23
C SER A 690 -4.78 37.94 -19.81
N THR A 691 -4.14 38.94 -20.43
CA THR A 691 -2.88 38.75 -21.14
C THR A 691 -1.87 39.84 -20.81
N GLU A 692 -0.60 39.48 -20.75
CA GLU A 692 0.52 40.40 -20.56
C GLU A 692 1.55 40.26 -21.69
N GLY A 693 2.35 41.30 -21.91
CA GLY A 693 3.33 41.34 -22.99
C GLY A 693 2.71 41.51 -24.38
N LYS A 694 3.57 41.57 -25.42
CA LYS A 694 3.12 41.77 -26.80
C LYS A 694 2.69 40.43 -27.42
N ARG A 695 1.44 40.32 -27.87
CA ARG A 695 0.93 39.14 -28.59
C ARG A 695 1.83 38.80 -29.78
N HIS A 696 1.96 37.51 -30.08
CA HIS A 696 2.84 37.00 -31.14
C HIS A 696 4.32 37.32 -30.90
N THR A 697 4.73 37.39 -29.63
CA THR A 697 6.14 37.46 -29.25
C THR A 697 6.44 36.52 -28.09
N GLN A 698 7.72 36.24 -27.86
CA GLN A 698 8.17 35.47 -26.69
C GLN A 698 7.79 36.10 -25.34
N SER A 699 7.49 37.39 -25.29
CA SER A 699 7.08 38.08 -24.06
C SER A 699 5.60 37.84 -23.70
N PHE A 700 4.79 37.30 -24.61
CA PHE A 700 3.37 37.11 -24.41
C PHE A 700 3.07 36.07 -23.32
N ARG A 701 2.22 36.43 -22.36
CA ARG A 701 1.81 35.57 -21.25
C ARG A 701 0.30 35.58 -21.12
N VAL A 702 -0.24 34.44 -20.70
CA VAL A 702 -1.65 34.26 -20.37
C VAL A 702 -1.77 34.15 -18.86
N LEU A 703 -2.68 34.95 -18.30
CA LEU A 703 -3.09 34.90 -16.91
C LEU A 703 -4.57 34.53 -16.87
N VAL A 704 -4.97 33.74 -15.88
CA VAL A 704 -6.36 33.34 -15.68
C VAL A 704 -6.79 33.73 -14.27
N ALA A 705 -7.86 34.52 -14.19
CA ALA A 705 -8.58 34.75 -12.94
C ALA A 705 -9.57 33.60 -12.75
N GLU A 706 -9.24 32.68 -11.84
CA GLU A 706 -10.01 31.45 -11.65
C GLU A 706 -11.39 31.69 -11.04
N ASP A 707 -12.38 30.96 -11.54
CA ASP A 707 -13.75 30.92 -11.03
C ASP A 707 -13.86 29.81 -9.98
N ASP A 708 -13.81 30.22 -8.70
CA ASP A 708 -13.93 29.33 -7.53
C ASP A 708 -15.23 28.49 -7.54
N ALA A 709 -16.27 28.90 -8.28
CA ALA A 709 -17.52 28.14 -8.39
C ALA A 709 -17.44 26.99 -9.43
N GLY A 710 -16.41 26.97 -10.27
CA GLY A 710 -16.09 25.87 -11.20
C GLY A 710 -17.27 25.41 -12.07
N TRP A 711 -17.70 24.16 -11.89
CA TRP A 711 -18.85 23.59 -12.60
C TRP A 711 -20.18 24.26 -12.26
N ASN A 712 -20.30 24.95 -11.13
CA ASN A 712 -21.49 25.75 -10.78
C ASN A 712 -21.34 27.23 -11.17
N GLY A 713 -20.17 27.65 -11.65
CA GLY A 713 -19.88 29.02 -12.05
C GLY A 713 -20.47 29.42 -13.41
N SER A 714 -19.99 30.54 -13.94
CA SER A 714 -20.42 31.07 -15.25
C SER A 714 -19.27 31.23 -16.24
N SER A 715 -18.03 31.13 -15.76
CA SER A 715 -16.83 31.35 -16.55
C SER A 715 -16.56 30.22 -17.55
N PRO A 716 -15.85 30.50 -18.66
CA PRO A 716 -15.45 29.47 -19.61
C PRO A 716 -14.49 28.46 -18.98
N LEU A 717 -14.40 27.28 -19.59
CA LEU A 717 -13.38 26.29 -19.24
C LEU A 717 -12.12 26.58 -20.05
N ILE A 718 -10.98 26.65 -19.38
CA ILE A 718 -9.67 26.83 -19.98
C ILE A 718 -8.98 25.47 -20.01
N SER A 719 -8.42 25.10 -21.16
CA SER A 719 -7.57 23.91 -21.33
C SER A 719 -6.20 24.34 -21.83
N ALA A 720 -5.14 23.98 -21.11
CA ALA A 720 -3.75 24.27 -21.48
C ALA A 720 -2.96 22.97 -21.68
N PHE A 721 -2.21 22.88 -22.79
CA PHE A 721 -1.38 21.73 -23.12
C PHE A 721 -0.14 22.12 -23.92
N TYR A 722 0.92 21.33 -23.79
CA TYR A 722 2.19 21.54 -24.51
C TYR A 722 2.24 20.71 -25.78
N LEU A 723 2.86 21.25 -26.84
CA LEU A 723 3.04 20.55 -28.11
C LEU A 723 4.25 21.09 -28.92
N PRO A 724 4.67 20.39 -29.99
CA PRO A 724 5.73 20.87 -30.87
C PRO A 724 5.31 22.11 -31.65
N ALA A 725 6.14 23.16 -31.67
CA ALA A 725 5.83 24.41 -32.37
C ALA A 725 5.63 24.23 -33.88
N SER A 726 6.27 23.21 -34.48
CA SER A 726 6.16 22.88 -35.90
C SER A 726 4.73 22.58 -36.35
N LEU A 727 3.86 22.10 -35.46
CA LEU A 727 2.46 21.79 -35.78
C LEU A 727 1.57 23.05 -35.93
N LEU A 728 2.08 24.23 -35.54
CA LEU A 728 1.32 25.48 -35.53
C LEU A 728 1.72 26.46 -36.65
N LEU A 729 2.66 26.07 -37.52
CA LEU A 729 3.22 26.96 -38.55
C LEU A 729 2.30 27.21 -39.76
N GLN A 730 1.09 26.60 -39.79
CA GLN A 730 0.05 26.82 -40.81
C GLN A 730 -1.30 27.23 -40.17
N PRO A 731 -1.40 28.42 -39.55
CA PRO A 731 -2.50 28.74 -38.63
C PRO A 731 -3.87 28.92 -39.29
N GLY A 732 -3.94 29.36 -40.55
CA GLY A 732 -5.23 29.58 -41.25
C GLY A 732 -6.03 28.29 -41.51
N GLU A 733 -5.34 27.16 -41.57
CA GLU A 733 -5.88 25.85 -41.93
C GLU A 733 -5.89 24.85 -40.76
N THR A 734 -5.22 25.20 -39.65
CA THR A 734 -5.08 24.32 -38.49
C THR A 734 -6.23 24.52 -37.52
N ARG A 735 -6.86 23.41 -37.13
CA ARG A 735 -7.96 23.37 -36.17
C ARG A 735 -7.47 22.82 -34.83
N VAL A 736 -7.99 23.40 -33.75
CA VAL A 736 -7.83 22.90 -32.39
C VAL A 736 -9.20 22.48 -31.86
N SER A 737 -9.29 21.28 -31.28
CA SER A 737 -10.53 20.78 -30.69
C SER A 737 -10.32 20.19 -29.31
N PHE A 738 -11.37 20.26 -28.49
CA PHE A 738 -11.49 19.65 -27.17
C PHE A 738 -12.49 18.50 -27.27
N ARG A 739 -12.07 17.28 -26.90
CA ARG A 739 -12.80 16.04 -27.16
C ARG A 739 -12.86 15.14 -25.93
N ILE A 740 -13.81 14.21 -25.95
CA ILE A 740 -13.99 13.15 -24.96
C ILE A 740 -13.40 11.85 -25.51
N TRP A 741 -12.80 11.04 -24.64
CA TRP A 741 -12.33 9.70 -24.95
C TRP A 741 -13.32 8.62 -24.50
N GLY A 742 -13.46 7.56 -25.31
CA GLY A 742 -13.85 6.23 -24.82
C GLY A 742 -15.27 6.04 -24.29
N MET A 743 -16.32 6.45 -25.02
CA MET A 743 -17.71 6.25 -24.56
C MET A 743 -18.66 5.75 -25.67
N VAL A 744 -18.54 4.49 -26.09
CA VAL A 744 -19.50 3.90 -27.05
C VAL A 744 -20.90 3.79 -26.43
N GLU A 745 -21.01 3.56 -25.12
CA GLU A 745 -22.29 3.33 -24.43
C GLU A 745 -23.00 4.62 -23.97
N THR A 746 -22.27 5.67 -23.61
CA THR A 746 -22.83 6.94 -23.09
C THR A 746 -22.77 8.11 -24.09
N ALA A 747 -22.05 8.00 -25.21
CA ALA A 747 -22.07 9.01 -26.28
C ALA A 747 -23.49 9.35 -26.79
N PRO A 748 -24.40 8.37 -26.99
CA PRO A 748 -25.78 8.69 -27.39
C PRO A 748 -26.50 9.55 -26.34
N ASN A 749 -26.22 9.32 -25.05
CA ASN A 749 -26.85 10.04 -23.94
C ASN A 749 -26.39 11.51 -23.87
N LEU A 750 -25.15 11.80 -24.28
CA LEU A 750 -24.59 13.17 -24.27
C LEU A 750 -24.98 13.98 -25.52
N GLY A 751 -25.62 13.36 -26.52
CA GLY A 751 -25.99 14.01 -27.79
C GLY A 751 -24.77 14.45 -28.62
N ILE A 752 -23.60 13.86 -28.37
CA ILE A 752 -22.36 14.16 -29.09
C ILE A 752 -22.27 13.20 -30.29
N GLY A 753 -21.95 13.75 -31.48
CA GLY A 753 -21.75 12.94 -32.69
C GLY A 753 -20.58 11.95 -32.55
N THR A 754 -20.41 11.08 -33.54
CA THR A 754 -19.36 10.04 -33.57
C THR A 754 -17.93 10.57 -33.39
N ASP A 755 -17.71 11.85 -33.65
CA ASP A 755 -16.41 12.52 -33.52
C ASP A 755 -16.06 12.95 -32.07
N MET A 756 -16.95 12.71 -31.10
CA MET A 756 -16.74 12.94 -29.66
C MET A 756 -16.25 14.35 -29.28
N LYS A 757 -16.63 15.34 -30.10
CA LYS A 757 -16.13 16.72 -30.04
C LYS A 757 -17.04 17.62 -29.22
N ILE A 758 -16.48 18.27 -28.19
CA ILE A 758 -17.19 19.26 -27.35
C ILE A 758 -17.09 20.65 -27.98
N TYR A 759 -15.87 21.03 -28.38
CA TYR A 759 -15.58 22.34 -28.94
C TYR A 759 -14.46 22.26 -29.97
N GLU A 760 -14.53 23.09 -31.01
CA GLU A 760 -13.48 23.21 -32.01
C GLU A 760 -13.46 24.62 -32.58
N THR A 761 -12.26 25.10 -32.87
CA THR A 761 -12.02 26.39 -33.48
C THR A 761 -10.74 26.36 -34.31
N THR A 762 -10.41 27.46 -34.98
CA THR A 762 -9.17 27.61 -35.76
C THR A 762 -8.11 28.32 -34.93
N LEU A 763 -6.83 28.11 -35.25
CA LEU A 763 -5.74 28.86 -34.59
C LEU A 763 -5.84 30.38 -34.81
N GLY A 764 -6.50 30.81 -35.89
CA GLY A 764 -6.78 32.22 -36.17
C GLY A 764 -7.85 32.85 -35.26
N ASN A 765 -8.56 32.08 -34.43
CA ASN A 765 -9.50 32.63 -33.46
C ASN A 765 -8.76 33.31 -32.31
N ALA A 766 -8.53 34.61 -32.47
CA ALA A 766 -7.77 35.44 -31.54
C ALA A 766 -8.38 35.52 -30.13
N ASP A 767 -9.70 35.31 -29.98
CA ASP A 767 -10.39 35.38 -28.69
C ASP A 767 -10.45 34.02 -27.98
N GLY A 768 -10.33 32.93 -28.75
CA GLY A 768 -10.47 31.55 -28.30
C GLY A 768 -9.15 30.79 -28.09
N VAL A 769 -8.06 31.20 -28.76
CA VAL A 769 -6.79 30.46 -28.78
C VAL A 769 -5.61 31.38 -28.48
N TYR A 770 -4.77 30.95 -27.53
CA TYR A 770 -3.59 31.69 -27.09
C TYR A 770 -2.36 30.78 -27.16
N ILE A 771 -1.30 31.26 -27.80
CA ILE A 771 -0.03 30.54 -27.96
C ILE A 771 1.04 31.26 -27.14
N THR A 772 1.69 30.54 -26.24
CA THR A 772 2.67 31.06 -25.29
C THR A 772 3.85 30.09 -25.14
N GLN A 773 4.97 30.56 -24.61
CA GLN A 773 6.15 29.71 -24.38
C GLN A 773 5.91 28.72 -23.23
N HIS A 774 5.27 29.19 -22.16
CA HIS A 774 4.96 28.41 -20.97
C HIS A 774 3.46 28.48 -20.70
N ALA A 775 2.93 27.46 -20.03
CA ALA A 775 1.53 27.40 -19.65
C ALA A 775 1.13 28.59 -18.74
N PRO A 776 -0.18 28.91 -18.62
CA PRO A 776 -0.65 30.07 -17.87
C PRO A 776 -0.06 30.16 -16.45
N HIS A 777 0.31 31.36 -16.00
CA HIS A 777 0.97 31.59 -14.70
C HIS A 777 2.34 30.91 -14.50
N GLN A 778 2.91 30.22 -15.50
CA GLN A 778 4.22 29.59 -15.41
C GLN A 778 5.30 30.39 -16.15
N THR A 779 6.52 30.32 -15.63
CA THR A 779 7.72 30.90 -16.26
C THR A 779 8.73 29.85 -16.71
N ARG A 780 8.48 28.58 -16.39
CA ARG A 780 9.33 27.42 -16.71
C ARG A 780 8.47 26.17 -16.88
N PHE A 781 9.03 25.14 -17.51
CA PHE A 781 8.37 23.84 -17.60
C PHE A 781 8.33 23.12 -16.24
N PRO A 782 7.31 22.27 -16.00
CA PRO A 782 7.27 21.40 -14.84
C PRO A 782 8.47 20.44 -14.79
N VAL A 783 9.00 20.22 -13.58
CA VAL A 783 10.15 19.33 -13.35
C VAL A 783 9.70 18.10 -12.57
N ALA A 784 9.93 16.90 -13.11
CA ALA A 784 9.68 15.66 -12.40
C ALA A 784 10.88 15.29 -11.49
N ILE A 785 11.86 14.55 -12.03
CA ILE A 785 13.06 14.10 -11.31
C ILE A 785 14.30 14.69 -12.00
N TYR A 786 15.34 15.02 -11.25
CA TYR A 786 16.63 15.42 -11.80
C TYR A 786 17.47 14.18 -12.11
N ALA A 787 18.03 14.09 -13.32
CA ALA A 787 19.17 13.23 -13.57
C ALA A 787 20.37 13.89 -12.93
N THR A 788 20.67 13.52 -11.69
CA THR A 788 22.05 13.65 -11.21
C THR A 788 22.83 12.58 -11.95
N PRO A 789 23.96 12.90 -12.60
CA PRO A 789 24.92 11.87 -12.95
C PRO A 789 25.23 11.14 -11.65
N THR A 790 24.90 9.85 -11.58
CA THR A 790 25.50 8.97 -10.59
C THR A 790 26.99 8.95 -10.94
N ILE A 791 27.73 9.94 -10.44
CA ILE A 791 29.16 9.75 -10.18
C ILE A 791 29.13 8.59 -9.20
N PRO A 792 29.57 7.38 -9.60
CA PRO A 792 29.71 6.32 -8.62
C PRO A 792 30.57 6.93 -7.53
N PRO A 793 30.17 6.93 -6.25
CA PRO A 793 31.15 7.22 -5.22
C PRO A 793 32.35 6.34 -5.55
N ASP A 794 33.54 6.93 -5.62
CA ASP A 794 34.77 6.18 -5.78
C ASP A 794 34.75 5.15 -4.66
N SER A 795 34.30 3.92 -4.96
CA SER A 795 34.03 2.88 -3.99
C SER A 795 35.37 2.28 -3.60
N VAL A 796 36.16 3.10 -2.94
CA VAL A 796 37.43 2.71 -2.37
C VAL A 796 37.09 2.09 -1.02
N THR A 797 36.78 0.80 -1.00
CA THR A 797 37.10 -0.04 0.17
C THR A 797 37.11 -1.55 -0.12
N ALA A 798 37.91 -2.25 0.69
CA ALA A 798 38.18 -3.70 0.73
C ALA A 798 38.76 -4.38 -0.53
N GLY A 799 39.43 -3.65 -1.42
CA GLY A 799 40.36 -4.25 -2.38
C GLY A 799 39.73 -4.92 -3.60
N ALA A 800 38.48 -4.60 -3.91
CA ALA A 800 37.81 -4.85 -5.18
C ALA A 800 36.82 -3.72 -5.49
N SER A 801 36.27 -3.64 -6.70
CA SER A 801 35.14 -2.80 -7.09
C SER A 801 34.03 -3.66 -7.69
N VAL A 802 32.77 -3.34 -7.42
CA VAL A 802 31.60 -4.08 -7.96
C VAL A 802 31.00 -3.36 -9.14
N THR A 803 30.65 -4.13 -10.16
CA THR A 803 29.72 -3.74 -11.21
C THR A 803 28.57 -4.73 -11.23
N LEU A 804 27.34 -4.24 -11.23
CA LEU A 804 26.14 -5.05 -11.42
C LEU A 804 25.54 -4.74 -12.78
N SER A 805 25.27 -5.76 -13.61
CA SER A 805 24.56 -5.60 -14.88
C SER A 805 23.36 -6.52 -14.98
N ALA A 806 22.31 -6.08 -15.67
CA ALA A 806 21.12 -6.88 -15.94
C ALA A 806 21.14 -7.45 -17.37
N GLY A 807 20.74 -8.71 -17.51
CA GLY A 807 20.48 -9.35 -18.80
C GLY A 807 18.98 -9.49 -19.06
N VAL A 808 18.52 -8.91 -20.16
CA VAL A 808 17.11 -8.89 -20.55
C VAL A 808 16.85 -9.89 -21.67
N ASP A 809 15.77 -10.65 -21.54
CA ASP A 809 15.30 -11.54 -22.60
C ASP A 809 14.78 -10.76 -23.80
N LYS A 810 15.19 -11.18 -25.01
CA LYS A 810 14.93 -10.42 -26.24
C LYS A 810 13.46 -10.46 -26.68
N GLU A 811 12.74 -11.53 -26.31
CA GLU A 811 11.35 -11.75 -26.72
C GLU A 811 10.40 -11.15 -25.69
N THR A 812 10.56 -11.50 -24.43
CA THR A 812 9.65 -11.10 -23.34
C THR A 812 9.97 -9.72 -22.77
N GLY A 813 11.20 -9.22 -22.94
CA GLY A 813 11.68 -7.99 -22.29
C GLY A 813 11.83 -8.12 -20.76
N HIS A 814 11.84 -9.34 -20.23
CA HIS A 814 12.00 -9.60 -18.81
C HIS A 814 13.49 -9.59 -18.42
N ILE A 815 13.81 -9.06 -17.24
CA ILE A 815 15.15 -9.27 -16.66
C ILE A 815 15.23 -10.72 -16.21
N ILE A 816 16.09 -11.51 -16.87
CA ILE A 816 16.24 -12.95 -16.62
C ILE A 816 17.54 -13.27 -15.88
N THR A 817 18.52 -12.37 -15.92
CA THR A 817 19.83 -12.58 -15.29
C THR A 817 20.39 -11.30 -14.67
N PHE A 818 21.20 -11.46 -13.64
CA PHE A 818 22.10 -10.42 -13.14
C PHE A 818 23.55 -10.93 -13.18
N ASN A 819 24.47 -10.07 -13.58
CA ASN A 819 25.91 -10.35 -13.55
C ASN A 819 26.55 -9.41 -12.54
N GLY A 820 27.01 -9.95 -11.42
CA GLY A 820 27.80 -9.23 -10.43
C GLY A 820 29.28 -9.48 -10.68
N ARG A 821 29.99 -8.46 -11.17
CA ARG A 821 31.42 -8.50 -11.45
C ARG A 821 32.22 -7.79 -10.36
N LEU A 822 33.21 -8.49 -9.83
CA LEU A 822 34.23 -8.02 -8.90
C LEU A 822 35.54 -7.81 -9.64
N ASP A 823 35.92 -6.55 -9.85
CA ASP A 823 37.25 -6.19 -10.35
C ASP A 823 38.19 -6.01 -9.16
N ILE A 824 39.18 -6.89 -9.01
CA ILE A 824 40.04 -6.92 -7.83
C ILE A 824 41.06 -5.79 -7.92
N THR A 825 41.05 -4.86 -6.96
CA THR A 825 41.95 -3.69 -6.93
C THR A 825 43.17 -3.94 -6.03
N SER A 826 43.05 -4.76 -4.97
CA SER A 826 44.13 -5.05 -4.03
C SER A 826 45.24 -5.90 -4.64
N ASN A 827 46.48 -5.40 -4.57
CA ASN A 827 47.68 -6.11 -5.05
C ASN A 827 47.91 -7.46 -4.35
N ARG A 828 47.44 -7.63 -3.10
CA ARG A 828 47.50 -8.92 -2.39
C ARG A 828 46.56 -9.93 -3.04
N LEU A 829 45.32 -9.52 -3.29
CA LEU A 829 44.28 -10.37 -3.88
C LEU A 829 44.55 -10.65 -5.36
N LYS A 830 45.03 -9.66 -6.13
CA LYS A 830 45.51 -9.85 -7.51
C LYS A 830 46.58 -10.94 -7.59
N ARG A 831 47.58 -10.90 -6.69
CA ARG A 831 48.63 -11.93 -6.62
C ARG A 831 48.08 -13.29 -6.25
N ALA A 832 47.17 -13.37 -5.28
CA ALA A 832 46.53 -14.64 -4.89
C ALA A 832 45.72 -15.25 -6.05
N LEU A 833 44.93 -14.44 -6.76
CA LEU A 833 44.11 -14.88 -7.88
C LEU A 833 44.97 -15.37 -9.07
N ASN A 834 46.05 -14.65 -9.38
CA ASN A 834 47.04 -15.04 -10.39
C ASN A 834 47.77 -16.35 -10.05
N ARG A 835 48.05 -16.60 -8.77
CA ARG A 835 48.70 -17.83 -8.28
C ARG A 835 47.75 -19.03 -8.17
N GLY A 836 46.53 -18.93 -8.70
CA GLY A 836 45.60 -20.05 -8.71
C GLY A 836 44.82 -20.25 -7.43
N CYS A 837 44.62 -19.21 -6.58
CA CYS A 837 43.83 -19.39 -5.35
C CYS A 837 42.42 -19.93 -5.66
N ASN A 838 41.88 -20.71 -4.72
CA ASN A 838 40.52 -21.22 -4.82
C ASN A 838 39.52 -20.05 -4.80
N VAL A 839 38.48 -20.11 -5.64
CA VAL A 839 37.39 -19.15 -5.68
C VAL A 839 36.11 -19.91 -5.45
N SER A 840 35.41 -19.63 -4.35
CA SER A 840 34.20 -20.33 -3.98
C SER A 840 33.05 -19.38 -3.74
N THR A 841 31.84 -19.80 -4.09
CA THR A 841 30.60 -19.05 -3.87
C THR A 841 29.70 -19.77 -2.87
N SER A 842 29.09 -19.03 -1.94
CA SER A 842 28.02 -19.53 -1.06
C SER A 842 26.81 -18.60 -1.08
N ALA A 843 25.61 -19.14 -0.91
CA ALA A 843 24.41 -18.31 -0.74
C ALA A 843 24.42 -17.64 0.64
N VAL A 844 24.02 -16.38 0.72
CA VAL A 844 23.90 -15.63 1.99
C VAL A 844 22.43 -15.38 2.31
N SER A 845 21.68 -14.95 1.30
CA SER A 845 20.23 -14.78 1.34
C SER A 845 19.66 -15.07 -0.06
N PRO A 846 18.33 -15.10 -0.24
CA PRO A 846 17.72 -15.27 -1.56
C PRO A 846 18.09 -14.18 -2.57
N SER A 847 18.61 -13.04 -2.11
CA SER A 847 19.04 -11.91 -2.93
C SER A 847 20.53 -11.57 -2.77
N ALA A 848 21.34 -12.44 -2.16
CA ALA A 848 22.76 -12.18 -1.97
C ALA A 848 23.64 -13.44 -1.95
N ILE A 849 24.83 -13.32 -2.53
CA ILE A 849 25.86 -14.37 -2.54
C ILE A 849 27.18 -13.86 -1.98
N ALA A 850 27.94 -14.75 -1.36
CA ALA A 850 29.29 -14.50 -0.88
C ALA A 850 30.31 -15.13 -1.82
N ILE A 851 31.32 -14.36 -2.25
CA ILE A 851 32.44 -14.79 -3.07
C ILE A 851 33.71 -14.75 -2.22
N ARG A 852 34.34 -15.91 -2.00
CA ARG A 852 35.57 -16.04 -1.22
C ARG A 852 36.78 -16.31 -2.12
N LEU A 853 37.88 -15.59 -1.90
CA LEU A 853 39.16 -15.74 -2.60
C LEU A 853 40.21 -16.35 -1.67
N GLY A 854 40.42 -17.67 -1.75
CA GLY A 854 41.32 -18.37 -0.83
C GLY A 854 40.82 -18.32 0.62
N GLN A 855 41.66 -17.88 1.54
CA GLN A 855 41.33 -17.74 2.97
C GLN A 855 40.96 -16.30 3.39
N THR A 856 40.47 -15.49 2.45
CA THR A 856 40.07 -14.11 2.76
C THR A 856 38.64 -14.02 3.29
N THR A 857 38.31 -12.88 3.88
CA THR A 857 36.91 -12.48 4.10
C THR A 857 36.16 -12.50 2.76
N PRO A 858 34.93 -13.06 2.71
CA PRO A 858 34.16 -13.10 1.48
C PRO A 858 33.61 -11.72 1.10
N PHE A 859 33.55 -11.45 -0.20
CA PHE A 859 32.84 -10.32 -0.78
C PHE A 859 31.36 -10.66 -0.91
N ILE A 860 30.46 -9.78 -0.46
CA ILE A 860 29.02 -9.98 -0.58
C ILE A 860 28.52 -9.21 -1.82
N LEU A 861 27.92 -9.94 -2.76
CA LEU A 861 27.17 -9.38 -3.88
C LEU A 861 25.68 -9.48 -3.56
N SER A 862 24.98 -8.34 -3.61
CA SER A 862 23.53 -8.25 -3.39
C SER A 862 22.82 -7.86 -4.69
N PHE A 863 21.63 -8.40 -4.88
CA PHE A 863 20.80 -8.27 -6.08
C PHE A 863 19.47 -7.59 -5.74
N PRO A 864 18.81 -6.93 -6.71
CA PRO A 864 17.56 -6.21 -6.48
C PRO A 864 16.36 -7.12 -6.20
N VAL A 865 16.44 -8.39 -6.59
CA VAL A 865 15.35 -9.39 -6.54
C VAL A 865 15.89 -10.72 -6.05
N PHE A 866 15.01 -11.70 -5.82
CA PHE A 866 15.46 -13.05 -5.52
C PHE A 866 16.10 -13.72 -6.73
N ILE A 867 17.06 -14.60 -6.46
CA ILE A 867 17.79 -15.37 -7.46
C ILE A 867 17.54 -16.87 -7.28
N LEU A 868 17.64 -17.65 -8.35
CA LEU A 868 17.48 -19.11 -8.26
C LEU A 868 18.70 -19.75 -7.57
N ALA A 869 18.48 -20.52 -6.51
CA ALA A 869 19.55 -21.01 -5.62
C ALA A 869 20.58 -21.89 -6.35
N GLY A 870 20.11 -22.72 -7.28
CA GLY A 870 20.93 -23.70 -8.01
C GLY A 870 21.50 -23.22 -9.33
N LYS A 871 21.04 -22.09 -9.89
CA LYS A 871 21.38 -21.66 -11.25
C LYS A 871 22.33 -20.45 -11.23
N ARG A 872 23.58 -20.74 -10.87
CA ARG A 872 24.68 -19.77 -10.82
C ARG A 872 25.87 -20.23 -11.65
N LYS A 873 26.46 -19.32 -12.40
CA LYS A 873 27.71 -19.54 -13.15
C LYS A 873 28.75 -18.57 -12.65
N LEU A 874 29.92 -19.09 -12.26
CA LEU A 874 31.05 -18.29 -11.84
C LEU A 874 32.10 -18.28 -12.96
N VAL A 875 32.52 -17.08 -13.36
CA VAL A 875 33.59 -16.85 -14.34
C VAL A 875 34.76 -16.21 -13.62
N VAL A 876 35.94 -16.82 -13.71
CA VAL A 876 37.15 -16.35 -13.03
C VAL A 876 38.21 -16.02 -14.06
N ALA A 877 38.53 -14.74 -14.21
CA ALA A 877 39.57 -14.29 -15.11
C ALA A 877 40.83 -13.93 -14.31
N ARG A 878 41.74 -14.91 -14.18
CA ARG A 878 42.93 -14.78 -13.33
C ARG A 878 43.89 -13.71 -13.83
N ARG A 879 44.23 -13.72 -15.13
CA ARG A 879 45.20 -12.79 -15.76
C ARG A 879 44.76 -11.32 -15.63
N SER A 880 43.49 -11.05 -15.89
CA SER A 880 42.87 -9.72 -15.79
C SER A 880 42.32 -9.40 -14.41
N CYS A 881 42.51 -10.30 -13.43
CA CYS A 881 42.16 -10.14 -12.03
C CYS A 881 40.70 -9.73 -11.74
N TRP A 882 39.72 -10.40 -12.36
CA TRP A 882 38.30 -10.20 -12.04
C TRP A 882 37.54 -11.51 -11.89
N VAL A 883 36.43 -11.45 -11.15
CA VAL A 883 35.51 -12.57 -10.90
C VAL A 883 34.09 -12.09 -11.19
N GLU A 884 33.32 -12.86 -11.94
CA GLU A 884 31.93 -12.53 -12.28
C GLU A 884 31.00 -13.68 -11.90
N ALA A 885 29.92 -13.34 -11.21
CA ALA A 885 28.83 -14.27 -10.91
C ALA A 885 27.61 -13.91 -11.74
N VAL A 886 27.21 -14.83 -12.61
CA VAL A 886 25.97 -14.78 -13.40
C VAL A 886 24.90 -15.57 -12.66
N VAL A 887 23.84 -14.89 -12.24
CA VAL A 887 22.72 -15.46 -11.49
C VAL A 887 21.43 -15.30 -12.27
N GLN A 888 20.54 -16.30 -12.21
CA GLN A 888 19.21 -16.21 -12.81
C GLN A 888 18.21 -15.56 -11.84
N VAL A 889 17.36 -14.70 -12.38
CA VAL A 889 16.26 -14.07 -11.66
C VAL A 889 15.21 -15.12 -11.32
N ALA A 890 14.77 -15.12 -10.06
CA ALA A 890 13.65 -15.93 -9.62
C ALA A 890 12.33 -15.20 -9.91
N ASP A 891 11.27 -15.98 -10.06
CA ASP A 891 9.89 -15.48 -9.95
C ASP A 891 9.39 -15.72 -8.52
N GLY A 892 8.30 -15.08 -8.11
CA GLY A 892 7.84 -15.11 -6.73
C GLY A 892 7.37 -16.50 -6.26
N TRP A 893 6.99 -17.41 -7.17
CA TRP A 893 6.66 -18.80 -6.81
C TRP A 893 7.87 -19.60 -6.32
N GLU A 894 9.10 -19.18 -6.61
CA GLU A 894 10.34 -19.92 -6.26
C GLU A 894 10.76 -19.75 -4.78
N TRP A 895 9.91 -19.16 -3.94
CA TRP A 895 10.12 -19.01 -2.50
C TRP A 895 10.42 -20.35 -1.80
N MET A 896 9.92 -21.48 -2.35
CA MET A 896 10.12 -22.82 -1.81
C MET A 896 11.60 -23.28 -1.86
N GLN A 897 12.45 -22.63 -2.66
CA GLN A 897 13.90 -22.85 -2.62
C GLN A 897 14.55 -22.21 -1.39
N TYR A 898 13.84 -21.31 -0.71
CA TYR A 898 14.28 -20.58 0.47
C TYR A 898 13.23 -20.67 1.60
N PRO A 899 12.87 -21.87 2.06
CA PRO A 899 11.77 -22.07 2.99
C PRO A 899 11.98 -21.35 4.33
N LEU A 900 13.25 -21.19 4.74
CA LEU A 900 13.66 -20.51 5.97
C LEU A 900 13.56 -18.97 5.92
N TYR A 901 13.32 -18.37 4.75
CA TYR A 901 13.29 -16.91 4.56
C TYR A 901 11.87 -16.35 4.67
N MET A 902 11.21 -16.64 5.78
CA MET A 902 9.80 -16.31 6.03
C MET A 902 9.64 -14.94 6.72
N TYR A 903 10.30 -14.76 7.88
CA TYR A 903 10.38 -13.51 8.63
C TYR A 903 11.83 -13.11 8.90
N PRO A 904 12.56 -12.66 7.88
CA PRO A 904 13.97 -12.35 8.04
C PRO A 904 14.18 -11.13 8.94
N ILE A 905 15.28 -11.16 9.69
CA ILE A 905 15.79 -10.05 10.50
C ILE A 905 17.14 -9.64 9.93
N HIS A 906 17.30 -8.34 9.75
CA HIS A 906 18.54 -7.77 9.23
C HIS A 906 19.26 -6.99 10.32
N HIS A 907 20.57 -7.23 10.45
CA HIS A 907 21.48 -6.35 11.17
C HIS A 907 22.01 -5.29 10.20
N ARG A 908 21.51 -4.05 10.34
CA ARG A 908 21.84 -2.90 9.49
C ARG A 908 21.87 -1.65 10.35
N GLU A 909 22.76 -0.71 10.03
CA GLU A 909 22.86 0.57 10.76
C GLU A 909 23.05 0.41 12.28
N GLY A 910 23.72 -0.68 12.70
CA GLY A 910 23.91 -1.01 14.12
C GLY A 910 22.61 -1.41 14.85
N LYS A 911 21.61 -1.89 14.11
CA LYS A 911 20.28 -2.22 14.65
C LYS A 911 19.71 -3.50 14.03
N LEU A 912 18.75 -4.09 14.75
CA LEU A 912 18.00 -5.26 14.30
C LEU A 912 16.64 -4.82 13.76
N ILE A 913 16.35 -5.21 12.52
CA ILE A 913 15.15 -4.78 11.81
C ILE A 913 14.37 -6.02 11.37
N ASN A 914 13.16 -6.16 11.91
CA ASN A 914 12.17 -7.10 11.41
C ASN A 914 11.74 -6.64 10.02
N TRP A 915 11.94 -7.49 9.02
CA TRP A 915 11.70 -7.06 7.65
C TRP A 915 10.23 -7.21 7.23
N ASN A 916 9.59 -8.33 7.60
CA ASN A 916 8.21 -8.65 7.24
C ASN A 916 7.27 -8.81 8.47
N MET A 917 7.81 -8.80 9.69
CA MET A 917 7.01 -8.96 10.91
C MET A 917 6.73 -7.58 11.55
N PRO A 918 5.46 -7.16 11.70
CA PRO A 918 5.10 -5.89 12.32
C PRO A 918 5.49 -5.81 13.79
N TYR A 919 6.01 -4.64 14.20
CA TYR A 919 6.23 -4.30 15.61
C TYR A 919 4.91 -3.94 16.29
N LEU A 920 4.77 -4.30 17.57
CA LEU A 920 3.55 -4.09 18.33
C LEU A 920 3.81 -3.83 19.82
N ASN A 921 2.87 -3.12 20.44
CA ASN A 921 2.83 -2.92 21.88
C ASN A 921 1.83 -3.90 22.50
N LEU A 922 2.32 -4.99 23.09
CA LEU A 922 1.46 -6.04 23.67
C LEU A 922 0.52 -5.54 24.77
N LEU A 923 0.87 -4.44 25.46
CA LEU A 923 0.00 -3.86 26.49
C LEU A 923 -1.24 -3.20 25.90
N LYS A 924 -1.22 -2.88 24.60
CA LYS A 924 -2.32 -2.29 23.84
C LYS A 924 -3.13 -3.31 23.05
N CYS A 925 -2.72 -4.58 23.07
CA CYS A 925 -3.46 -5.69 22.48
C CYS A 925 -4.45 -6.26 23.51
N PRO A 926 -5.78 -6.19 23.29
CA PRO A 926 -6.78 -6.71 24.22
C PRO A 926 -6.58 -8.20 24.52
N VAL A 927 -6.80 -8.60 25.77
CA VAL A 927 -6.77 -10.01 26.20
C VAL A 927 -8.12 -10.65 25.90
N ILE A 928 -8.10 -11.87 25.36
CA ILE A 928 -9.27 -12.70 25.18
C ILE A 928 -9.39 -13.62 26.40
N ASP A 929 -10.56 -13.62 27.04
CA ASP A 929 -10.86 -14.63 28.06
C ASP A 929 -11.12 -15.98 27.39
N THR A 930 -10.39 -17.00 27.82
CA THR A 930 -10.51 -18.36 27.25
C THR A 930 -11.28 -19.31 28.18
N ALA A 931 -12.01 -18.80 29.17
CA ALA A 931 -12.80 -19.61 30.09
C ALA A 931 -14.00 -20.26 29.38
N GLN A 932 -13.88 -21.56 29.04
CA GLN A 932 -14.92 -22.50 28.56
C GLN A 932 -16.08 -21.88 27.74
N ASP A 933 -15.75 -21.36 26.56
CA ASP A 933 -16.72 -20.99 25.53
C ASP A 933 -16.47 -21.83 24.27
N LYS A 934 -17.46 -22.65 23.88
CA LYS A 934 -17.38 -23.51 22.69
C LYS A 934 -17.44 -22.70 21.39
N ASP A 935 -18.07 -21.53 21.42
CA ASP A 935 -18.22 -20.67 20.25
C ASP A 935 -16.87 -19.99 19.97
N LEU A 936 -16.14 -19.60 21.03
CA LEU A 936 -14.75 -19.11 20.92
C LEU A 936 -13.80 -20.14 20.28
N GLN A 937 -13.99 -21.43 20.55
CA GLN A 937 -13.18 -22.47 19.93
C GLN A 937 -13.35 -22.48 18.41
N HIS A 938 -14.60 -22.36 17.94
CA HIS A 938 -14.91 -22.32 16.52
C HIS A 938 -14.25 -21.11 15.86
N LEU A 939 -14.41 -19.93 16.46
CA LEU A 939 -13.82 -18.65 16.04
C LEU A 939 -12.32 -18.74 15.82
N ILE A 940 -11.60 -19.26 16.82
CA ILE A 940 -10.14 -19.39 16.74
C ILE A 940 -9.78 -20.38 15.63
N MET A 941 -10.43 -21.55 15.55
CA MET A 941 -10.10 -22.56 14.54
C MET A 941 -10.40 -22.08 13.12
N CYS A 942 -11.48 -21.30 12.90
CA CYS A 942 -11.79 -20.66 11.63
C CYS A 942 -10.67 -19.72 11.18
N HIS A 943 -10.22 -18.82 12.07
CA HIS A 943 -9.13 -17.89 11.77
C HIS A 943 -7.80 -18.61 11.50
N LEU A 944 -7.48 -19.65 12.28
CA LEU A 944 -6.27 -20.45 12.08
C LEU A 944 -6.30 -21.23 10.77
N ALA A 945 -7.45 -21.74 10.34
CA ALA A 945 -7.58 -22.44 9.05
C ALA A 945 -7.18 -21.55 7.86
N ASN A 946 -7.46 -20.24 7.95
CA ASN A 946 -7.07 -19.27 6.92
C ASN A 946 -5.56 -19.03 6.81
N SER A 947 -4.76 -19.54 7.76
CA SER A 947 -3.28 -19.52 7.65
C SER A 947 -2.74 -20.41 6.53
N LEU A 948 -3.52 -21.39 6.09
CA LEU A 948 -3.19 -22.30 4.99
C LEU A 948 -3.83 -21.83 3.68
N SER A 949 -3.08 -21.88 2.59
CA SER A 949 -3.65 -21.75 1.24
C SER A 949 -4.41 -23.01 0.82
N ALA A 950 -5.19 -22.93 -0.26
CA ALA A 950 -5.85 -24.08 -0.90
C ALA A 950 -4.87 -25.22 -1.15
N ARG A 951 -3.70 -24.86 -1.64
CA ARG A 951 -2.62 -25.80 -1.92
C ARG A 951 -2.11 -26.42 -0.63
N GLU A 952 -1.75 -25.62 0.36
CA GLU A 952 -1.25 -26.06 1.66
C GLU A 952 -2.25 -26.95 2.42
N PHE A 953 -3.54 -26.64 2.31
CA PHE A 953 -4.63 -27.45 2.89
C PHE A 953 -4.66 -28.87 2.31
N VAL A 954 -4.55 -29.01 0.99
CA VAL A 954 -4.46 -30.33 0.34
C VAL A 954 -3.21 -31.08 0.80
N LEU A 955 -2.10 -30.38 1.08
CA LEU A 955 -0.87 -30.98 1.61
C LEU A 955 -1.08 -31.55 3.01
N GLU A 956 -1.88 -30.90 3.84
CA GLU A 956 -2.19 -31.37 5.18
C GLU A 956 -3.08 -32.63 5.17
N GLU A 957 -4.02 -32.75 4.23
CA GLU A 957 -4.92 -33.90 4.14
C GLU A 957 -4.29 -35.16 3.51
N GLN A 958 -3.31 -35.00 2.62
CA GLN A 958 -2.79 -36.09 1.78
C GLN A 958 -1.28 -36.34 1.96
N ASP A 959 -0.90 -37.11 2.99
CA ASP A 959 0.48 -37.57 3.26
C ASP A 959 1.18 -38.29 2.07
N ALA A 960 0.43 -38.73 1.05
CA ALA A 960 0.93 -39.50 -0.09
C ALA A 960 1.47 -38.64 -1.26
N LEU A 961 1.26 -37.32 -1.25
CA LEU A 961 1.70 -36.43 -2.34
C LEU A 961 3.21 -36.14 -2.25
N ARG A 962 3.94 -36.33 -3.35
CA ARG A 962 5.37 -36.00 -3.47
C ARG A 962 5.54 -34.49 -3.74
N LEU A 963 6.08 -33.76 -2.78
CA LEU A 963 6.25 -32.29 -2.84
C LEU A 963 7.72 -31.89 -2.72
N SER A 964 8.01 -30.61 -2.95
CA SER A 964 9.31 -30.04 -2.62
C SER A 964 9.50 -30.00 -1.09
N ALA A 965 10.72 -30.21 -0.62
CA ALA A 965 11.02 -30.17 0.82
C ALA A 965 10.66 -28.80 1.45
N GLY A 966 10.79 -27.70 0.70
CA GLY A 966 10.53 -26.36 1.21
C GLY A 966 9.07 -26.08 1.56
N GLU A 967 8.13 -26.60 0.78
CA GLU A 967 6.70 -26.44 1.02
C GLU A 967 6.28 -27.18 2.28
N ARG A 968 6.76 -28.43 2.44
CA ARG A 968 6.49 -29.24 3.61
C ARG A 968 6.94 -28.55 4.90
N ILE A 969 8.13 -27.93 4.90
CA ILE A 969 8.66 -27.23 6.08
C ILE A 969 7.72 -26.13 6.56
N ARG A 970 7.19 -25.29 5.65
CA ARG A 970 6.29 -24.18 6.03
C ARG A 970 4.91 -24.66 6.47
N VAL A 971 4.36 -25.70 5.83
CA VAL A 971 3.07 -26.29 6.25
C VAL A 971 3.18 -26.89 7.65
N LEU A 972 4.23 -27.67 7.93
CA LEU A 972 4.45 -28.25 9.26
C LEU A 972 4.64 -27.16 10.33
N PHE A 973 5.40 -26.11 10.02
CA PHE A 973 5.56 -24.95 10.90
C PHE A 973 4.25 -24.23 11.20
N LYS A 974 3.39 -24.00 10.19
CA LYS A 974 2.05 -23.42 10.41
C LYS A 974 1.18 -24.36 11.26
N LYS A 975 1.26 -25.67 11.02
CA LYS A 975 0.54 -26.69 11.79
C LYS A 975 0.96 -26.71 13.25
N SER A 976 2.26 -26.64 13.56
CA SER A 976 2.73 -26.58 14.96
C SER A 976 2.27 -25.31 15.66
N ILE A 977 2.28 -24.16 14.99
CA ILE A 977 1.67 -22.93 15.52
C ILE A 977 0.19 -23.14 15.80
N ASN A 978 -0.59 -23.66 14.84
CA ASN A 978 -2.02 -23.89 15.02
C ASN A 978 -2.30 -24.83 16.21
N LEU A 979 -1.52 -25.91 16.35
CA LEU A 979 -1.59 -26.81 17.51
C LEU A 979 -1.31 -26.09 18.83
N MET A 980 -0.34 -25.17 18.87
CA MET A 980 -0.07 -24.37 20.08
C MET A 980 -1.29 -23.53 20.49
N PHE A 981 -1.98 -22.90 19.54
CA PHE A 981 -3.24 -22.19 19.82
C PHE A 981 -4.34 -23.14 20.31
N SER A 982 -4.53 -24.29 19.63
CA SER A 982 -5.55 -25.28 20.02
C SER A 982 -5.31 -25.84 21.44
N HIS A 983 -4.06 -26.13 21.79
CA HIS A 983 -3.68 -26.62 23.12
C HIS A 983 -3.85 -25.59 24.23
N PHE A 984 -3.56 -24.31 23.95
CA PHE A 984 -3.76 -23.25 24.93
C PHE A 984 -5.24 -22.96 25.18
N HIS A 985 -6.09 -23.02 24.14
CA HIS A 985 -7.53 -22.77 24.30
C HIS A 985 -8.25 -23.94 25.00
N GLY A 986 -7.89 -25.19 24.74
CA GLY A 986 -8.41 -26.37 25.46
C GLY A 986 -9.47 -27.17 24.71
N SER A 987 -9.23 -27.46 23.43
CA SER A 987 -10.14 -28.15 22.51
C SER A 987 -10.62 -29.56 22.94
N GLU A 988 -10.05 -30.18 23.98
CA GLU A 988 -10.44 -31.53 24.48
C GLU A 988 -9.63 -31.99 25.73
N ILE A 989 -8.50 -31.34 26.02
CA ILE A 989 -7.59 -31.62 27.15
C ILE A 989 -7.52 -30.36 28.03
N LYS A 990 -7.29 -30.52 29.35
CA LYS A 990 -7.08 -29.41 30.30
C LYS A 990 -6.22 -28.30 29.66
N LYS A 991 -6.66 -27.05 29.82
CA LYS A 991 -5.90 -25.84 29.43
C LYS A 991 -4.47 -25.95 29.97
N ASN A 992 -3.48 -25.98 29.07
CA ASN A 992 -2.08 -26.11 29.44
C ASN A 992 -1.33 -24.84 29.07
N HIS A 993 -0.74 -24.20 30.08
CA HIS A 993 0.04 -22.98 29.92
C HIS A 993 1.49 -23.24 29.46
N VAL A 994 1.94 -24.50 29.43
CA VAL A 994 3.32 -24.86 29.07
C VAL A 994 3.30 -25.78 27.84
N LEU A 995 3.84 -25.27 26.74
CA LEU A 995 3.94 -25.95 25.45
C LEU A 995 5.41 -26.22 25.15
N GLY A 996 5.78 -27.46 24.88
CA GLY A 996 7.15 -27.87 24.56
C GLY A 996 7.29 -28.32 23.13
N LEU A 997 8.31 -27.84 22.41
CA LEU A 997 8.70 -28.40 21.13
C LEU A 997 9.66 -29.57 21.38
N ARG A 998 9.32 -30.75 20.85
CA ARG A 998 10.22 -31.91 20.86
C ARG A 998 10.39 -32.49 19.48
N ASN A 999 11.59 -33.00 19.24
CA ASN A 999 11.90 -33.81 18.08
C ASN A 999 12.12 -35.25 18.55
N ALA A 1000 11.37 -36.18 17.96
CA ALA A 1000 11.39 -37.59 18.34
C ALA A 1000 12.77 -38.25 18.15
N GLY A 1001 13.60 -37.76 17.21
CA GLY A 1001 14.95 -38.26 16.93
C GLY A 1001 16.02 -37.76 17.91
N ILE A 1002 15.85 -36.55 18.47
CA ILE A 1002 16.83 -35.93 19.38
C ILE A 1002 16.61 -36.39 20.83
N GLY A 1003 15.36 -36.70 21.21
CA GLY A 1003 15.01 -37.22 22.54
C GLY A 1003 15.10 -36.21 23.69
N VAL A 1004 15.42 -34.94 23.40
CA VAL A 1004 15.53 -33.84 24.37
C VAL A 1004 14.68 -32.65 23.92
N PRO A 1005 13.90 -32.00 24.81
CA PRO A 1005 13.13 -30.79 24.51
C PRO A 1005 14.01 -29.65 23.96
N GLN A 1006 13.52 -28.94 22.94
CA GLN A 1006 14.29 -27.90 22.23
C GLN A 1006 13.89 -26.47 22.65
N MET A 1007 12.63 -26.30 23.03
CA MET A 1007 12.08 -25.00 23.43
C MET A 1007 10.87 -25.22 24.32
N LEU A 1008 10.72 -24.38 25.35
CA LEU A 1008 9.47 -24.26 26.13
C LEU A 1008 8.84 -22.91 25.86
N THR A 1009 7.56 -22.91 25.54
CA THR A 1009 6.72 -21.73 25.40
C THR A 1009 5.71 -21.72 26.54
N LEU A 1010 5.85 -20.76 27.43
CA LEU A 1010 4.95 -20.56 28.54
C LEU A 1010 3.97 -19.45 28.16
N VAL A 1011 2.72 -19.81 27.90
CA VAL A 1011 1.70 -18.87 27.41
C VAL A 1011 1.03 -18.19 28.59
N ASN A 1012 1.09 -16.86 28.62
CA ASN A 1012 0.40 -16.03 29.60
C ASN A 1012 -1.06 -15.79 29.15
N ASN A 1013 -1.23 -15.16 27.97
CA ASN A 1013 -2.55 -14.74 27.48
C ASN A 1013 -2.71 -14.96 25.97
N LEU A 1014 -3.96 -15.19 25.54
CA LEU A 1014 -4.38 -15.02 24.16
C LEU A 1014 -4.80 -13.55 23.97
N ARG A 1015 -4.33 -12.91 22.90
CA ARG A 1015 -4.61 -11.49 22.61
C ARG A 1015 -5.05 -11.26 21.18
N ILE A 1016 -5.70 -10.12 20.93
CA ILE A 1016 -6.01 -9.62 19.58
C ILE A 1016 -4.98 -8.54 19.21
N ASN A 1017 -4.30 -8.73 18.08
CA ASN A 1017 -3.59 -7.68 17.40
C ASN A 1017 -4.58 -6.87 16.56
N LEU A 1018 -4.96 -5.69 17.04
CA LEU A 1018 -5.94 -4.84 16.37
C LEU A 1018 -5.44 -4.39 14.99
N ALA A 1019 -4.18 -3.94 14.89
CA ALA A 1019 -3.62 -3.40 13.64
C ALA A 1019 -3.55 -4.42 12.50
N ASP A 1020 -3.13 -5.66 12.81
CA ASP A 1020 -3.03 -6.74 11.81
C ASP A 1020 -4.30 -7.62 11.76
N ARG A 1021 -5.29 -7.35 12.62
CA ARG A 1021 -6.54 -8.12 12.77
C ARG A 1021 -6.29 -9.63 12.91
N THR A 1022 -5.43 -10.01 13.85
CA THR A 1022 -5.06 -11.43 14.06
C THR A 1022 -4.87 -11.78 15.53
N LEU A 1023 -4.80 -13.08 15.84
CA LEU A 1023 -4.60 -13.61 17.19
C LEU A 1023 -3.11 -13.70 17.55
N LEU A 1024 -2.81 -13.52 18.83
CA LEU A 1024 -1.45 -13.57 19.39
C LEU A 1024 -1.40 -14.42 20.66
N LEU A 1025 -0.37 -15.27 20.78
CA LEU A 1025 0.06 -15.82 22.05
C LEU A 1025 1.11 -14.88 22.68
N ASP A 1026 0.73 -14.22 23.78
CA ASP A 1026 1.65 -13.47 24.65
C ASP A 1026 2.34 -14.45 25.59
N CYS A 1027 3.61 -14.76 25.30
CA CYS A 1027 4.30 -15.87 25.93
C CYS A 1027 5.72 -15.51 26.39
N ALA A 1028 6.22 -16.30 27.33
CA ALA A 1028 7.62 -16.35 27.72
C ALA A 1028 8.25 -17.60 27.11
N VAL A 1029 9.33 -17.44 26.35
CA VAL A 1029 10.00 -18.53 25.64
C VAL A 1029 11.35 -18.80 26.29
N VAL A 1030 11.60 -20.07 26.57
CA VAL A 1030 12.87 -20.59 27.10
C VAL A 1030 13.51 -21.48 26.02
N PRO A 1031 14.57 -21.01 25.35
CA PRO A 1031 15.35 -21.86 24.45
C PRO A 1031 16.15 -22.90 25.27
N LEU A 1032 16.11 -24.17 24.89
CA LEU A 1032 16.82 -25.24 25.61
C LEU A 1032 18.03 -25.71 24.79
N PHE A 1033 19.22 -25.60 25.39
CA PHE A 1033 20.51 -26.03 24.84
C PHE A 1033 21.44 -26.47 25.99
N THR A 1034 22.55 -27.16 25.67
CA THR A 1034 23.36 -27.92 26.66
C THR A 1034 23.74 -27.11 27.91
N GLU A 1035 24.23 -25.88 27.77
CA GLU A 1035 24.60 -25.02 28.90
C GLU A 1035 23.39 -24.59 29.75
N GLU A 1036 22.29 -24.21 29.10
CA GLU A 1036 21.08 -23.76 29.80
C GLU A 1036 20.41 -24.94 30.54
N ILE A 1037 20.49 -26.17 29.98
CA ILE A 1037 19.99 -27.42 30.59
C ILE A 1037 20.77 -27.76 31.89
N CYS A 1038 22.09 -27.56 31.91
CA CYS A 1038 22.92 -27.77 33.11
C CYS A 1038 22.58 -26.78 34.25
N GLY A 1039 22.22 -25.53 33.93
CA GLY A 1039 21.70 -24.55 34.90
C GLY A 1039 20.25 -24.80 35.34
N PHE A 1040 19.60 -25.80 34.73
CA PHE A 1040 18.18 -26.16 34.86
C PHE A 1040 17.94 -27.54 35.49
N GLU A 1041 18.96 -28.28 35.94
CA GLU A 1041 18.82 -29.72 36.24
C GLU A 1041 17.64 -30.08 37.17
N ASP A 1042 17.37 -29.26 38.19
CA ASP A 1042 16.25 -29.50 39.12
C ASP A 1042 14.88 -29.21 38.50
N PHE A 1043 14.75 -28.20 37.63
CA PHE A 1043 13.50 -27.92 36.90
C PHE A 1043 13.34 -28.85 35.70
N SER A 1044 14.42 -29.22 35.00
CA SER A 1044 14.43 -30.21 33.92
C SER A 1044 14.03 -31.61 34.41
N ARG A 1045 14.49 -32.03 35.60
CA ARG A 1045 13.99 -33.26 36.26
C ARG A 1045 12.50 -33.15 36.58
N ARG A 1046 12.02 -32.00 37.06
CA ARG A 1046 10.59 -31.77 37.32
C ARG A 1046 9.76 -31.76 36.02
N LEU A 1047 10.25 -31.12 34.96
CA LEU A 1047 9.61 -31.04 33.62
C LEU A 1047 9.43 -32.43 32.98
N LYS A 1048 10.44 -33.31 33.08
CA LYS A 1048 10.42 -34.64 32.44
C LYS A 1048 9.27 -35.54 32.95
N TYR A 1049 8.75 -35.26 34.14
CA TYR A 1049 7.63 -35.95 34.78
C TYR A 1049 6.42 -35.04 35.03
N ASN A 1050 6.39 -33.86 34.42
CA ASN A 1050 5.36 -32.87 34.67
C ASN A 1050 4.12 -33.14 33.79
N PRO A 1051 2.95 -33.48 34.36
CA PRO A 1051 1.72 -33.71 33.60
C PRO A 1051 1.13 -32.45 32.96
N TYR A 1052 1.67 -31.25 33.24
CA TYR A 1052 1.18 -29.95 32.75
C TYR A 1052 1.81 -29.49 31.41
N ILE A 1053 2.81 -30.21 30.89
CA ILE A 1053 3.44 -29.86 29.60
C ILE A 1053 2.71 -30.57 28.46
N THR A 1054 2.33 -29.81 27.45
CA THR A 1054 1.88 -30.37 26.16
C THR A 1054 3.02 -30.36 25.17
N TRP A 1055 3.32 -31.51 24.57
CA TRP A 1055 4.39 -31.66 23.59
C TRP A 1055 3.84 -31.52 22.17
N VAL A 1056 4.46 -30.66 21.38
CA VAL A 1056 4.23 -30.55 19.93
C VAL A 1056 5.42 -31.22 19.24
N GLU A 1057 5.15 -32.27 18.46
CA GLU A 1057 6.18 -32.91 17.63
C GLU A 1057 6.58 -31.98 16.49
N VAL A 1058 7.89 -31.85 16.28
CA VAL A 1058 8.48 -31.16 15.12
C VAL A 1058 9.63 -32.00 14.55
N ASP A 1059 9.83 -31.95 13.24
CA ASP A 1059 11.00 -32.57 12.58
C ASP A 1059 12.23 -31.64 12.57
N ASP A 1060 13.35 -32.11 12.05
CA ASP A 1060 14.63 -31.37 12.08
C ASP A 1060 14.55 -30.09 11.24
N GLU A 1061 13.95 -30.18 10.05
CA GLU A 1061 13.83 -29.05 9.14
C GLU A 1061 12.82 -27.99 9.62
N GLU A 1062 11.70 -28.42 10.21
CA GLU A 1062 10.74 -27.53 10.88
C GLU A 1062 11.39 -26.78 12.06
N LEU A 1063 12.20 -27.48 12.86
CA LEU A 1063 12.90 -26.88 13.99
C LEU A 1063 13.89 -25.79 13.56
N GLN A 1064 14.54 -25.96 12.40
CA GLN A 1064 15.38 -24.91 11.82
C GLN A 1064 14.58 -23.65 11.46
N LEU A 1065 13.35 -23.81 10.96
CA LEU A 1065 12.45 -22.68 10.70
C LEU A 1065 12.00 -22.01 12.01
N TRP A 1066 11.69 -22.78 13.06
CA TRP A 1066 11.44 -22.23 14.39
C TRP A 1066 12.60 -21.38 14.92
N ARG A 1067 13.84 -21.89 14.84
CA ARG A 1067 15.04 -21.14 15.26
C ARG A 1067 15.24 -19.86 14.45
N ARG A 1068 14.87 -19.86 13.16
CA ARG A 1068 14.95 -18.69 12.27
C ARG A 1068 13.88 -17.63 12.55
N THR A 1069 12.66 -18.06 12.87
CA THR A 1069 11.50 -17.17 13.03
C THR A 1069 11.35 -16.62 14.46
N LEU A 1070 11.74 -17.38 15.48
CA LEU A 1070 11.56 -16.96 16.88
C LEU A 1070 12.21 -15.60 17.22
N PRO A 1071 13.41 -15.25 16.73
CA PRO A 1071 13.94 -13.89 16.90
C PRO A 1071 12.96 -12.79 16.47
N ALA A 1072 12.14 -13.03 15.44
CA ALA A 1072 11.22 -12.02 14.91
C ALA A 1072 10.01 -11.85 15.83
N TYR A 1073 9.54 -12.95 16.42
CA TYR A 1073 8.50 -12.94 17.47
C TYR A 1073 8.97 -12.30 18.78
N VAL A 1074 10.27 -12.31 19.07
CA VAL A 1074 10.86 -11.59 20.20
C VAL A 1074 11.02 -10.11 19.89
N GLU A 1075 11.66 -9.77 18.77
CA GLU A 1075 11.92 -8.38 18.40
C GLU A 1075 10.64 -7.57 18.18
N ARG A 1076 9.55 -8.21 17.70
CA ARG A 1076 8.29 -7.50 17.42
C ARG A 1076 7.61 -6.92 18.65
N CYS A 1077 7.83 -7.50 19.84
CA CYS A 1077 7.17 -7.08 21.09
C CYS A 1077 8.16 -6.60 22.17
N ARG A 1078 9.42 -6.38 21.78
CA ARG A 1078 10.49 -5.97 22.68
C ARG A 1078 10.20 -4.61 23.33
N THR A 1079 10.47 -4.52 24.64
CA THR A 1079 10.35 -3.31 25.47
C THR A 1079 11.68 -2.89 26.14
N TRP A 1080 12.76 -3.63 25.86
CA TRP A 1080 14.12 -3.43 26.36
C TRP A 1080 15.05 -3.07 25.19
N THR A 1081 16.30 -2.67 25.44
CA THR A 1081 17.28 -2.35 24.39
C THR A 1081 18.43 -3.35 24.36
N HIS A 1082 18.99 -3.62 23.17
CA HIS A 1082 20.16 -4.49 23.04
C HIS A 1082 21.39 -3.84 23.70
N HIS A 1083 22.14 -4.64 24.46
CA HIS A 1083 23.38 -4.18 25.08
C HIS A 1083 24.53 -4.09 24.06
N PRO A 1084 25.57 -3.26 24.31
CA PRO A 1084 26.73 -3.16 23.41
C PRO A 1084 27.47 -4.50 23.18
N ASP A 1085 27.41 -5.41 24.14
CA ASP A 1085 27.98 -6.76 24.10
C ASP A 1085 26.99 -7.82 23.58
N CYS A 1086 25.87 -7.40 22.99
CA CYS A 1086 24.88 -8.30 22.42
C CYS A 1086 25.51 -9.25 21.38
N ALA A 1087 25.31 -10.56 21.58
CA ALA A 1087 25.86 -11.58 20.69
C ALA A 1087 25.41 -11.41 19.22
N TYR A 1088 24.17 -10.96 18.96
CA TYR A 1088 23.72 -10.66 17.60
C TYR A 1088 24.53 -9.52 16.96
N MET A 1089 24.83 -8.49 17.74
CA MET A 1089 25.57 -7.31 17.29
C MET A 1089 27.04 -7.65 17.01
N ILE A 1090 27.67 -8.42 17.90
CA ILE A 1090 29.07 -8.85 17.76
C ILE A 1090 29.24 -9.80 16.57
N THR A 1091 28.36 -10.78 16.43
CA THR A 1091 28.50 -11.82 15.39
C THR A 1091 27.93 -11.38 14.03
N GLY A 1092 27.01 -10.42 14.03
CA GLY A 1092 26.23 -10.03 12.84
C GLY A 1092 25.30 -11.13 12.33
N ARG A 1093 24.99 -12.15 13.14
CA ARG A 1093 24.18 -13.31 12.75
C ARG A 1093 22.89 -13.39 13.57
N ILE A 1094 21.77 -13.58 12.88
CA ILE A 1094 20.45 -13.71 13.50
C ILE A 1094 19.68 -14.83 12.77
N PRO A 1095 19.25 -15.89 13.49
CA PRO A 1095 19.70 -16.28 14.82
C PRO A 1095 21.22 -16.48 14.88
N LEU A 1096 21.79 -16.63 16.08
CA LEU A 1096 23.23 -16.88 16.27
C LEU A 1096 23.70 -18.13 15.52
N THR A 1097 22.87 -19.16 15.55
CA THR A 1097 23.08 -20.47 14.93
C THR A 1097 21.71 -21.11 14.64
N ILE A 1098 21.71 -22.10 13.76
CA ILE A 1098 20.55 -22.99 13.55
C ILE A 1098 20.90 -24.44 13.89
N ALA A 1099 22.11 -24.69 14.42
CA ALA A 1099 22.57 -26.01 14.83
C ALA A 1099 21.87 -26.48 16.10
N ASP A 1100 21.85 -27.79 16.30
CA ASP A 1100 21.24 -28.41 17.47
C ASP A 1100 22.07 -28.16 18.74
N ASN A 1101 21.37 -28.04 19.87
CA ASN A 1101 21.95 -27.89 21.21
C ASN A 1101 22.89 -26.67 21.40
N GLU A 1102 22.81 -25.66 20.53
CA GLU A 1102 23.54 -24.39 20.65
C GLU A 1102 22.60 -23.20 20.93
N PRO A 1103 23.09 -22.13 21.60
CA PRO A 1103 22.30 -20.92 21.83
C PRO A 1103 22.02 -20.19 20.52
N PHE A 1104 20.75 -20.10 20.13
CA PHE A 1104 20.33 -19.43 18.90
C PHE A 1104 19.78 -18.00 19.13
N LEU A 1105 19.36 -17.67 20.35
CA LEU A 1105 18.93 -16.32 20.75
C LEU A 1105 20.03 -15.54 21.49
N CYS A 1106 20.01 -14.20 21.38
CA CYS A 1106 20.78 -13.35 22.29
C CYS A 1106 20.16 -13.35 23.71
N LYS A 1107 20.96 -13.07 24.73
CA LYS A 1107 20.51 -13.04 26.14
C LYS A 1107 19.98 -11.68 26.62
N CYS A 1108 19.99 -10.63 25.79
CA CYS A 1108 19.60 -9.27 26.18
C CYS A 1108 18.17 -9.16 26.74
N GLY A 1109 17.24 -9.98 26.22
CA GLY A 1109 15.84 -9.98 26.63
C GLY A 1109 15.51 -10.90 27.80
N ASN A 1110 16.47 -11.66 28.31
CA ASN A 1110 16.22 -12.65 29.35
C ASN A 1110 15.79 -11.95 30.65
N GLY A 1111 14.68 -12.40 31.24
CA GLY A 1111 14.11 -11.82 32.47
C GLY A 1111 13.42 -10.46 32.30
N GLN A 1112 13.41 -9.89 31.09
CA GLN A 1112 12.80 -8.59 30.79
C GLN A 1112 11.30 -8.75 30.51
N PHE A 1113 10.48 -8.61 31.55
CA PHE A 1113 9.01 -8.69 31.46
C PHE A 1113 8.36 -7.46 32.11
N SER A 1114 7.19 -7.07 31.58
CA SER A 1114 6.41 -5.96 32.14
C SER A 1114 5.96 -6.26 33.58
N PRO A 1115 5.79 -5.23 34.44
CA PRO A 1115 5.21 -5.40 35.77
C PRO A 1115 3.85 -6.11 35.69
N GLY A 1116 3.65 -7.15 36.52
CA GLY A 1116 2.43 -7.95 36.53
C GLY A 1116 2.40 -9.11 35.52
N PHE A 1117 3.42 -9.27 34.66
CA PHE A 1117 3.54 -10.47 33.83
C PHE A 1117 3.87 -11.67 34.72
N LYS A 1118 2.87 -12.55 34.91
CA LYS A 1118 2.98 -13.76 35.71
C LYS A 1118 2.35 -14.91 34.94
N ILE A 1119 3.02 -16.06 34.98
CA ILE A 1119 2.48 -17.30 34.44
C ILE A 1119 2.10 -18.18 35.63
N ASP A 1120 0.93 -18.78 35.57
CA ASP A 1120 0.42 -19.66 36.63
C ASP A 1120 1.09 -21.03 36.57
N ILE A 1121 2.38 -21.07 36.90
CA ILE A 1121 3.16 -22.30 37.03
C ILE A 1121 3.98 -22.30 38.33
N PRO A 1122 4.22 -23.48 38.93
CA PRO A 1122 5.22 -23.61 39.98
C PRO A 1122 6.59 -23.12 39.48
N ASP A 1123 7.33 -22.43 40.34
CA ASP A 1123 8.70 -21.97 40.07
C ASP A 1123 8.86 -20.90 38.95
N TRP A 1124 7.80 -20.15 38.56
CA TRP A 1124 7.90 -19.07 37.55
C TRP A 1124 9.08 -18.11 37.78
N GLU A 1125 9.28 -17.64 39.01
CA GLU A 1125 10.38 -16.71 39.33
C GLU A 1125 11.78 -17.33 39.10
N ALA A 1126 11.92 -18.64 39.25
CA ALA A 1126 13.18 -19.34 38.97
C ALA A 1126 13.43 -19.48 37.45
N VAL A 1127 12.37 -19.68 36.67
CA VAL A 1127 12.41 -19.85 35.21
C VAL A 1127 12.55 -18.52 34.48
N LYS A 1128 11.91 -17.46 34.99
CA LYS A 1128 11.79 -16.13 34.39
C LYS A 1128 13.13 -15.56 33.93
N LYS A 1129 14.20 -15.75 34.70
CA LYS A 1129 15.56 -15.23 34.39
C LYS A 1129 16.19 -15.83 33.12
N TYR A 1130 15.65 -16.94 32.62
CA TYR A 1130 16.10 -17.61 31.39
C TYR A 1130 15.11 -17.45 30.23
N ALA A 1131 13.96 -16.82 30.48
CA ALA A 1131 12.91 -16.66 29.50
C ALA A 1131 12.97 -15.26 28.87
N VAL A 1132 12.58 -15.17 27.60
CA VAL A 1132 12.37 -13.92 26.88
C VAL A 1132 10.92 -13.83 26.42
N ARG A 1133 10.32 -12.64 26.46
CA ARG A 1133 8.94 -12.43 25.98
C ARG A 1133 8.89 -12.54 24.46
N ALA A 1134 7.87 -13.23 23.94
CA ALA A 1134 7.60 -13.34 22.50
C ALA A 1134 6.09 -13.19 22.22
N ALA A 1135 5.75 -12.70 21.02
CA ALA A 1135 4.38 -12.59 20.53
C ALA A 1135 4.18 -13.49 19.31
N ILE A 1136 3.78 -14.75 19.53
CA ILE A 1136 3.61 -15.74 18.45
C ILE A 1136 2.25 -15.54 17.79
N SER A 1137 2.22 -15.38 16.47
CA SER A 1137 0.98 -15.26 15.67
C SER A 1137 0.89 -16.39 14.65
N PRO A 1138 -0.32 -16.70 14.14
CA PRO A 1138 -0.44 -17.49 12.92
C PRO A 1138 0.31 -16.81 11.78
N SER A 1139 0.80 -17.60 10.84
CA SER A 1139 1.52 -17.11 9.68
C SER A 1139 0.73 -17.40 8.41
N PHE A 1140 0.31 -16.34 7.73
CA PHE A 1140 -0.55 -16.45 6.55
C PHE A 1140 0.30 -16.51 5.28
N TRP A 1141 -0.25 -17.11 4.24
CA TRP A 1141 0.33 -17.07 2.89
C TRP A 1141 0.10 -15.69 2.26
N ALA A 1142 0.87 -15.36 1.23
CA ALA A 1142 0.65 -14.14 0.44
C ALA A 1142 -0.10 -14.50 -0.85
N PRO A 1143 -0.99 -13.65 -1.35
CA PRO A 1143 -2.03 -14.11 -2.26
C PRO A 1143 -1.58 -14.16 -3.73
N PHE A 1144 -0.28 -14.12 -4.00
CA PHE A 1144 0.25 -13.88 -5.35
C PHE A 1144 0.45 -15.16 -6.18
N PHE A 1145 0.52 -16.32 -5.55
CA PHE A 1145 0.82 -17.59 -6.26
C PHE A 1145 0.05 -18.78 -5.72
N ASP A 1146 -0.70 -18.56 -4.65
CA ASP A 1146 -1.56 -19.54 -4.01
C ASP A 1146 -3.00 -19.01 -4.04
N GLU A 1147 -3.97 -19.91 -3.91
CA GLU A 1147 -5.39 -19.56 -3.86
C GLU A 1147 -5.94 -19.79 -2.45
N VAL A 1148 -7.06 -19.15 -2.12
CA VAL A 1148 -7.77 -19.45 -0.87
C VAL A 1148 -8.46 -20.81 -1.01
N PHE A 1149 -8.40 -21.63 0.03
CA PHE A 1149 -9.14 -22.90 0.05
C PHE A 1149 -10.65 -22.65 -0.06
N ASN A 1150 -11.31 -23.24 -1.06
CA ASN A 1150 -12.76 -23.22 -1.18
C ASN A 1150 -13.30 -24.67 -1.05
N PRO A 1151 -13.99 -25.02 0.04
CA PRO A 1151 -14.54 -26.36 0.22
C PRO A 1151 -15.65 -26.64 -0.81
N ASP A 1152 -15.57 -27.77 -1.50
CA ASP A 1152 -16.55 -28.20 -2.50
C ASP A 1152 -17.89 -28.60 -1.84
N GLU A 1153 -18.93 -27.79 -2.05
CA GLU A 1153 -20.28 -27.98 -1.50
C GLU A 1153 -20.98 -29.26 -1.97
N SER A 1154 -20.52 -29.88 -3.06
CA SER A 1154 -21.08 -31.14 -3.56
C SER A 1154 -20.77 -32.36 -2.67
N LYS A 1155 -19.92 -32.18 -1.66
CA LYS A 1155 -19.56 -33.22 -0.69
C LYS A 1155 -20.33 -33.01 0.62
N PRO A 1156 -21.31 -33.86 0.98
CA PRO A 1156 -22.30 -33.63 2.03
C PRO A 1156 -21.78 -33.69 3.48
N ASN A 1157 -20.46 -33.64 3.70
CA ASN A 1157 -19.85 -33.76 5.02
C ASN A 1157 -19.18 -32.48 5.55
N PHE A 1158 -19.14 -31.37 4.79
CA PHE A 1158 -18.31 -30.22 5.19
C PHE A 1158 -18.81 -29.45 6.43
N THR A 1159 -20.13 -29.41 6.69
CA THR A 1159 -20.66 -28.79 7.92
C THR A 1159 -20.45 -29.64 9.18
N ASN A 1160 -20.20 -30.94 9.03
CA ASN A 1160 -19.96 -31.89 10.14
C ASN A 1160 -18.51 -32.37 10.25
N ALA A 1161 -17.62 -32.00 9.32
CA ALA A 1161 -16.23 -32.45 9.27
C ALA A 1161 -15.26 -31.66 10.18
N ARG A 1162 -15.72 -30.59 10.83
CA ARG A 1162 -14.93 -29.82 11.81
C ARG A 1162 -14.91 -30.41 13.22
N VAL A 1163 -15.58 -31.56 13.44
CA VAL A 1163 -15.27 -32.40 14.60
C VAL A 1163 -13.97 -33.11 14.27
N VAL A 1164 -12.91 -32.78 15.02
CA VAL A 1164 -11.66 -33.54 15.11
C VAL A 1164 -11.94 -35.00 14.80
N SER A 1165 -11.44 -35.50 13.66
CA SER A 1165 -11.58 -36.91 13.36
C SER A 1165 -10.96 -37.68 14.53
N PRO A 1166 -11.70 -38.56 15.22
CA PRO A 1166 -11.21 -39.20 16.42
C PRO A 1166 -9.88 -39.86 16.10
N THR A 1167 -8.87 -39.51 16.91
CA THR A 1167 -7.47 -39.93 16.81
C THR A 1167 -7.35 -41.30 16.16
N ARG A 1168 -6.57 -41.42 15.08
CA ARG A 1168 -6.34 -42.69 14.35
C ARG A 1168 -5.53 -43.71 15.17
N GLU A 1169 -5.39 -43.51 16.47
CA GLU A 1169 -4.59 -44.30 17.38
C GLU A 1169 -5.44 -45.06 18.40
N CYS A 1170 -4.86 -46.08 19.01
CA CYS A 1170 -5.51 -46.86 20.04
C CYS A 1170 -5.65 -46.04 21.32
N ALA A 1171 -6.86 -45.82 21.80
CA ALA A 1171 -7.13 -45.01 22.99
C ALA A 1171 -6.46 -45.50 24.29
N SER A 1172 -6.07 -46.78 24.35
CA SER A 1172 -5.36 -47.33 25.51
C SER A 1172 -3.83 -47.26 25.41
N CYS A 1173 -3.25 -47.30 24.20
CA CYS A 1173 -1.80 -47.51 24.05
C CYS A 1173 -1.13 -46.68 22.94
N GLY A 1174 -1.88 -45.82 22.22
CA GLY A 1174 -1.35 -44.92 21.19
C GLY A 1174 -0.94 -45.59 19.87
N ARG A 1175 -1.13 -46.90 19.69
CA ARG A 1175 -0.77 -47.57 18.43
C ARG A 1175 -1.75 -47.22 17.30
N ILE A 1176 -1.23 -46.87 16.14
CA ILE A 1176 -2.01 -46.54 14.92
C ILE A 1176 -2.49 -47.77 14.13
N ARG A 1177 -1.96 -48.97 14.41
CA ARG A 1177 -2.36 -50.25 13.78
C ARG A 1177 -2.36 -51.40 14.79
N ARG A 1178 -3.04 -52.49 14.43
CA ARG A 1178 -3.01 -53.76 15.17
C ARG A 1178 -1.66 -54.48 14.97
N GLU A 1179 -1.33 -55.43 15.86
CA GLU A 1179 -0.07 -56.19 15.79
C GLU A 1179 0.07 -57.03 14.52
N ASP A 1180 -1.05 -57.41 13.90
CA ASP A 1180 -1.13 -58.10 12.60
C ASP A 1180 -1.06 -57.15 11.39
N GLY A 1181 -0.85 -55.84 11.62
CA GLY A 1181 -0.84 -54.81 10.58
C GLY A 1181 -2.24 -54.35 10.13
N GLY A 1182 -3.31 -54.92 10.68
CA GLY A 1182 -4.70 -54.56 10.36
C GLY A 1182 -5.17 -53.23 10.96
N GLN A 1183 -6.32 -52.75 10.48
CA GLN A 1183 -6.99 -51.55 11.00
C GLN A 1183 -7.44 -51.74 12.46
N LEU A 1184 -7.42 -50.67 13.26
CA LEU A 1184 -7.89 -50.68 14.64
C LEU A 1184 -9.39 -51.03 14.73
N LEU A 1185 -9.77 -51.69 15.82
CA LEU A 1185 -11.14 -52.06 16.12
C LEU A 1185 -11.90 -50.85 16.68
N ASN A 1186 -13.03 -50.51 16.10
CA ASN A 1186 -13.92 -49.50 16.67
C ASN A 1186 -14.63 -50.05 17.93
N CYS A 1187 -14.92 -49.17 18.89
CA CYS A 1187 -15.81 -49.50 20.00
C CYS A 1187 -17.17 -49.92 19.45
N GLY A 1188 -17.59 -51.15 19.72
CA GLY A 1188 -18.84 -51.70 19.16
C GLY A 1188 -20.13 -51.01 19.61
N ARG A 1189 -20.06 -49.99 20.49
CA ARG A 1189 -21.22 -49.23 20.97
C ARG A 1189 -21.26 -47.82 20.39
N CYS A 1190 -20.29 -46.96 20.72
CA CYS A 1190 -20.29 -45.58 20.25
C CYS A 1190 -19.63 -45.40 18.86
N MET A 1191 -18.87 -46.40 18.39
CA MET A 1191 -18.07 -46.38 17.15
C MET A 1191 -17.02 -45.24 17.04
N LYS A 1192 -16.89 -44.39 18.07
CA LYS A 1192 -16.04 -43.19 18.08
C LYS A 1192 -14.60 -43.45 18.52
N VAL A 1193 -14.35 -44.48 19.36
CA VAL A 1193 -13.03 -44.77 19.93
C VAL A 1193 -12.44 -46.05 19.32
N LYS A 1194 -11.12 -46.07 19.06
CA LYS A 1194 -10.41 -47.16 18.38
C LYS A 1194 -9.44 -47.92 19.30
N TYR A 1195 -9.31 -49.23 19.08
CA TYR A 1195 -8.45 -50.12 19.87
C TYR A 1195 -7.63 -51.08 19.01
N CYS A 1196 -6.35 -51.28 19.35
CA CYS A 1196 -5.50 -52.24 18.63
C CYS A 1196 -5.78 -53.71 19.03
N SER A 1197 -6.48 -53.92 20.16
CA SER A 1197 -6.88 -55.24 20.63
C SER A 1197 -8.08 -55.13 21.58
N ARG A 1198 -8.79 -56.25 21.79
CA ARG A 1198 -9.82 -56.36 22.85
C ARG A 1198 -9.22 -56.15 24.25
N GLY A 1199 -7.93 -56.42 24.44
CA GLY A 1199 -7.22 -56.15 25.69
C GLY A 1199 -7.15 -54.66 25.99
N CYS A 1200 -6.73 -53.86 25.01
CA CYS A 1200 -6.71 -52.40 25.09
C CYS A 1200 -8.11 -51.82 25.33
N GLN A 1201 -9.15 -52.35 24.67
CA GLN A 1201 -10.52 -51.94 24.91
C GLN A 1201 -10.95 -52.18 26.37
N ARG A 1202 -10.63 -53.34 26.95
CA ARG A 1202 -10.98 -53.65 28.35
C ARG A 1202 -10.26 -52.75 29.35
N THR A 1203 -9.01 -52.39 29.07
CA THR A 1203 -8.21 -51.49 29.92
C THR A 1203 -8.81 -50.09 29.95
N ASP A 1204 -9.13 -49.54 28.77
CA ASP A 1204 -9.71 -48.21 28.63
C ASP A 1204 -11.20 -48.14 29.03
N TRP A 1205 -11.92 -49.28 29.02
CA TRP A 1205 -13.35 -49.32 29.30
C TRP A 1205 -13.77 -48.66 30.61
N LYS A 1206 -12.91 -48.69 31.64
CA LYS A 1206 -13.20 -48.05 32.93
C LYS A 1206 -13.36 -46.52 32.81
N LEU A 1207 -12.62 -45.89 31.90
CA LEU A 1207 -12.68 -44.46 31.61
C LEU A 1207 -13.72 -44.19 30.52
N HIS A 1208 -13.66 -44.93 29.41
CA HIS A 1208 -14.53 -44.72 28.25
C HIS A 1208 -16.02 -44.97 28.51
N LYS A 1209 -16.38 -45.83 29.48
CA LYS A 1209 -17.79 -46.21 29.74
C LYS A 1209 -18.70 -45.02 30.05
N ALA A 1210 -18.19 -43.96 30.68
CA ALA A 1210 -18.98 -42.77 31.02
C ALA A 1210 -19.38 -41.95 29.77
N ASP A 1211 -18.52 -41.94 28.75
CA ASP A 1211 -18.66 -41.12 27.55
C ASP A 1211 -19.14 -41.91 26.32
N CYS A 1212 -19.24 -43.24 26.44
CA CYS A 1212 -19.68 -44.15 25.39
C CYS A 1212 -21.20 -44.10 25.17
N LYS A 1213 -21.66 -43.03 24.51
CA LYS A 1213 -23.04 -42.84 24.05
C LYS A 1213 -23.27 -43.40 22.65
#